data_AF-A0A9L0R361-F1
#
_entry.id   AF-A0A9L0R361-F1
#
_cell.length_a   1.000
_cell.length_b   1.000
_cell.length_c   1.000
_cell.angle_alpha   90.00
_cell.angle_beta   90.00
_cell.angle_gamma   90.00
#
_symmetry.space_group_name_H-M   'P 1'
#
loop_
_entity.id
_entity.type
_entity.pdbx_description
1 polymer ?
#
loop_
_entity_poly.entity_id
_entity_poly.type
_entity_poly.pdbx_seq_one_letter_code
_entity_poly.pdbx_strand_id
1 'polypeptide(L)'
;MGNWESHLYEVSARKLDEFIQESLLPYKECETRIDWTVTGICAALQRAEQLTLEKWVAQGGSYGRKTVLRGNSDGTLVVFVSHFEKFQDQKRSQQEILNKICRCLEAYQSTDLVAKIEIQRPNGGLIIKVFTRWQSVSFAVLPAFNALGLREHPSSWTYRELKRSLDMTKASPGEFSVCFTELQQKFFNNRPRKLKDLILLVKHWYEKYVKKEGESSLLPLYALELLTVYAWEQGCGEEDFDTAQGIRTVLELIRQQEKLCIYWTVNYNFEDDTVRNMLLSQLRSSRPVILDPTDPTNNVSRDKMCWQVLKVAAESWLSSPGLRESHGPTWNVLPAPLYVTPGHLLDTFIMDFLQPNKVFLDQVKKAVNIICIFLKEKCFQHSPTKVQKVVKGGSTAKGTALKSGSDADIIVFLSSLNNYTSQKTERWRIIKEIRKQLEACQREKEFEVKFEISERKAPRVLSFSLKSRELNESIDFDVLPAFNALGQLNSGSAPSPRVYAELIQLYKSSDALGGEFSTCFTELQRNFVDSRPTKVKSLIRLVKHWYKQCERKLKKKGSLPPKYALELLTIYAWERGSGATQFDTAEGFLTVLDLVTKYQQLCVFWTINYSFEDETIRNFLLTQMQRTRCPRPYPLLLIT
;
A
#
# COMPACT_ATOMS: atom_id res chain seq x y z
N MET A 1 10.18 -37.05 -18.67
CA MET A 1 9.63 -36.03 -17.75
C MET A 1 10.79 -35.13 -17.36
N GLY A 2 10.85 -33.92 -17.94
CA GLY A 2 12.01 -33.04 -17.83
C GLY A 2 12.18 -32.43 -16.43
N ASN A 3 13.43 -32.25 -16.03
CA ASN A 3 13.87 -31.51 -14.85
C ASN A 3 13.33 -30.06 -14.89
N TRP A 4 12.19 -29.80 -14.27
CA TRP A 4 11.74 -28.44 -13.96
C TRP A 4 12.31 -27.93 -12.61
N GLU A 5 13.08 -28.76 -11.90
CA GLU A 5 13.51 -28.46 -10.52
C GLU A 5 14.70 -27.50 -10.39
N SER A 6 15.32 -27.02 -11.49
CA SER A 6 16.61 -26.32 -11.41
C SER A 6 16.64 -24.82 -11.74
N HIS A 7 15.63 -24.18 -12.34
CA HIS A 7 15.82 -22.77 -12.76
C HIS A 7 14.59 -21.86 -12.59
N LEU A 8 14.25 -21.51 -11.33
CA LEU A 8 13.27 -20.46 -11.03
C LEU A 8 13.56 -19.15 -11.79
N TYR A 9 14.84 -18.84 -11.99
CA TYR A 9 15.29 -17.63 -12.69
C TYR A 9 15.06 -17.66 -14.20
N GLU A 10 14.84 -18.84 -14.78
CA GLU A 10 14.51 -19.07 -16.19
C GLU A 10 13.00 -19.17 -16.44
N VAL A 11 12.20 -19.35 -15.38
CA VAL A 11 10.74 -19.32 -15.51
C VAL A 11 10.31 -17.91 -15.94
N SER A 12 9.72 -17.83 -17.13
CA SER A 12 9.14 -16.59 -17.63
C SER A 12 8.08 -16.07 -16.66
N ALA A 13 8.05 -14.76 -16.43
CA ALA A 13 7.05 -14.09 -15.61
C ALA A 13 5.60 -14.51 -15.89
N ARG A 14 5.27 -14.85 -17.15
CA ARG A 14 3.91 -15.30 -17.55
C ARG A 14 3.55 -16.71 -17.05
N LYS A 15 4.55 -17.53 -16.71
CA LYS A 15 4.40 -18.93 -16.29
C LYS A 15 4.57 -19.12 -14.79
N LEU A 16 4.71 -18.04 -14.01
CA LEU A 16 4.89 -18.15 -12.56
C LEU A 16 3.68 -18.79 -11.87
N ASP A 17 2.47 -18.46 -12.31
CA ASP A 17 1.25 -19.07 -11.75
C ASP A 17 1.21 -20.58 -12.04
N GLU A 18 1.50 -20.99 -13.28
CA GLU A 18 1.63 -22.41 -13.66
C GLU A 18 2.70 -23.12 -12.82
N PHE A 19 3.88 -22.50 -12.68
CA PHE A 19 4.98 -23.03 -11.88
C PHE A 19 4.59 -23.24 -10.41
N ILE A 20 3.86 -22.29 -9.81
CA ILE A 20 3.39 -22.44 -8.42
C ILE A 20 2.46 -23.66 -8.30
N GLN A 21 1.47 -23.77 -9.18
CA GLN A 21 0.51 -24.88 -9.15
C GLN A 21 1.21 -26.23 -9.38
N GLU A 22 2.10 -26.29 -10.36
CA GLU A 22 2.74 -27.53 -10.79
C GLU A 22 3.90 -27.97 -9.89
N SER A 23 4.60 -27.05 -9.25
CA SER A 23 5.87 -27.34 -8.55
C SER A 23 5.87 -27.02 -7.06
N LEU A 24 5.10 -26.01 -6.62
CA LEU A 24 5.19 -25.50 -5.24
C LEU A 24 4.05 -25.94 -4.34
N LEU A 25 2.84 -26.16 -4.90
CA LEU A 25 1.71 -26.61 -4.12
C LEU A 25 1.81 -28.09 -3.72
N PRO A 26 1.52 -28.43 -2.45
CA PRO A 26 1.30 -29.83 -2.05
C PRO A 26 0.20 -30.47 -2.89
N TYR A 27 0.32 -31.78 -3.14
CA TYR A 27 -0.77 -32.53 -3.75
C TYR A 27 -1.99 -32.55 -2.83
N LYS A 28 -3.17 -32.20 -3.35
CA LYS A 28 -4.41 -32.10 -2.57
C LYS A 28 -4.75 -33.36 -1.76
N GLU A 29 -4.46 -34.54 -2.32
CA GLU A 29 -4.62 -35.81 -1.59
C GLU A 29 -3.68 -35.89 -0.37
N CYS A 30 -2.41 -35.51 -0.54
CA CYS A 30 -1.44 -35.51 0.55
C CYS A 30 -1.82 -34.50 1.65
N GLU A 31 -2.26 -33.30 1.25
CA GLU A 31 -2.73 -32.26 2.18
C GLU A 31 -3.91 -32.78 3.01
N THR A 32 -4.95 -33.34 2.35
CA THR A 32 -6.14 -33.90 3.02
C THR A 32 -5.77 -34.98 4.04
N ARG A 33 -4.83 -35.87 3.69
CA ARG A 33 -4.38 -36.97 4.58
C ARG A 33 -3.60 -36.45 5.78
N ILE A 34 -2.75 -35.44 5.58
CA ILE A 34 -2.02 -34.78 6.67
C ILE A 34 -3.01 -34.06 7.58
N ASP A 35 -3.97 -33.30 7.02
CA ASP A 35 -4.99 -32.57 7.78
C ASP A 35 -5.83 -33.49 8.66
N TRP A 36 -6.26 -34.63 8.11
CA TRP A 36 -6.99 -35.64 8.87
C TRP A 36 -6.16 -36.17 10.05
N THR A 37 -4.88 -36.47 9.78
CA THR A 37 -3.96 -37.02 10.78
C THR A 37 -3.66 -36.01 11.88
N VAL A 38 -3.39 -34.74 11.52
CA VAL A 38 -3.15 -33.64 12.46
C VAL A 38 -4.39 -33.36 13.29
N THR A 39 -5.59 -33.41 12.69
CA THR A 39 -6.87 -33.28 13.41
C THR A 39 -7.02 -34.41 14.45
N GLY A 40 -6.69 -35.64 14.07
CA GLY A 40 -6.68 -36.78 14.99
C GLY A 40 -5.71 -36.59 16.16
N ILE A 41 -4.48 -36.15 15.88
CA ILE A 41 -3.47 -35.82 16.91
C ILE A 41 -4.02 -34.74 17.87
N CYS A 42 -4.55 -33.65 17.34
CA CYS A 42 -5.10 -32.56 18.16
C CYS A 42 -6.26 -33.06 19.04
N ALA A 43 -7.14 -33.89 18.49
CA ALA A 43 -8.25 -34.47 19.24
C ALA A 43 -7.81 -35.48 20.31
N ALA A 44 -6.71 -36.21 20.08
CA ALA A 44 -6.12 -37.11 21.07
C ALA A 44 -5.53 -36.32 22.24
N LEU A 45 -4.75 -35.26 21.94
CA LEU A 45 -4.21 -34.35 22.95
C LEU A 45 -5.32 -33.67 23.77
N GLN A 46 -6.43 -33.31 23.12
CA GLN A 46 -7.57 -32.68 23.78
C GLN A 46 -8.29 -33.60 24.77
N ARG A 47 -8.35 -34.90 24.51
CA ARG A 47 -9.02 -35.89 25.38
C ARG A 47 -8.13 -36.40 26.51
N ALA A 48 -6.84 -36.09 26.48
CA ALA A 48 -5.91 -36.58 27.49
C ALA A 48 -6.15 -35.89 28.84
N GLU A 49 -6.80 -36.61 29.75
CA GLU A 49 -7.10 -36.14 31.12
C GLU A 49 -5.84 -35.62 31.86
N GLN A 50 -4.67 -36.20 31.56
CA GLN A 50 -3.39 -35.84 32.16
C GLN A 50 -2.84 -34.46 31.76
N LEU A 51 -3.38 -33.81 30.72
CA LEU A 51 -2.88 -32.55 30.20
C LEU A 51 -3.70 -31.32 30.62
N THR A 52 -4.95 -31.51 31.09
CA THR A 52 -5.88 -30.44 31.51
C THR A 52 -5.74 -29.17 30.67
N LEU A 53 -6.25 -29.20 29.44
CA LEU A 53 -6.13 -28.09 28.49
C LEU A 53 -7.24 -27.06 28.68
N GLU A 54 -6.90 -25.78 28.56
CA GLU A 54 -7.91 -24.70 28.63
C GLU A 54 -8.71 -24.54 27.34
N LYS A 55 -8.09 -24.89 26.21
CA LYS A 55 -8.68 -24.74 24.87
C LYS A 55 -8.03 -25.70 23.88
N TRP A 56 -8.59 -25.71 22.67
CA TRP A 56 -8.12 -26.51 21.55
C TRP A 56 -6.66 -26.22 21.20
N VAL A 57 -5.95 -27.26 20.76
CA VAL A 57 -4.57 -27.16 20.29
C VAL A 57 -4.50 -26.21 19.09
N ALA A 58 -3.72 -25.14 19.20
CA ALA A 58 -3.55 -24.19 18.12
C ALA A 58 -2.45 -24.65 17.16
N GLN A 59 -2.67 -24.41 15.86
CA GLN A 59 -1.77 -24.82 14.79
C GLN A 59 -0.96 -23.61 14.31
N GLY A 60 0.33 -23.55 14.58
CA GLY A 60 1.24 -22.51 14.11
C GLY A 60 2.13 -22.96 12.95
N GLY A 61 3.21 -22.22 12.73
CA GLY A 61 4.15 -22.47 11.63
C GLY A 61 3.52 -22.25 10.26
N SER A 62 4.23 -22.67 9.21
CA SER A 62 3.74 -22.61 7.83
C SER A 62 2.42 -23.37 7.64
N TYR A 63 2.25 -24.49 8.36
CA TYR A 63 0.99 -25.24 8.39
C TYR A 63 -0.20 -24.38 8.87
N GLY A 64 -0.09 -23.80 10.06
CA GLY A 64 -1.14 -22.95 10.64
C GLY A 64 -1.50 -21.72 9.81
N ARG A 65 -0.50 -21.14 9.15
CA ARG A 65 -0.68 -19.97 8.26
C ARG A 65 -1.15 -20.34 6.85
N LYS A 66 -1.29 -21.64 6.56
CA LYS A 66 -1.68 -22.20 5.26
C LYS A 66 -0.70 -21.79 4.13
N THR A 67 0.59 -21.81 4.44
CA THR A 67 1.71 -21.49 3.55
C THR A 67 2.67 -22.68 3.41
N VAL A 68 2.14 -23.90 3.38
CA VAL A 68 2.90 -25.15 3.24
C VAL A 68 3.45 -25.30 1.82
N LEU A 69 4.76 -25.54 1.71
CA LEU A 69 5.44 -25.86 0.47
C LEU A 69 5.40 -27.36 0.19
N ARG A 70 5.37 -27.73 -1.10
CA ARG A 70 5.55 -29.11 -1.54
C ARG A 70 6.85 -29.69 -0.99
N GLY A 71 6.78 -30.94 -0.56
CA GLY A 71 7.93 -31.67 -0.01
C GLY A 71 7.96 -31.54 1.50
N ASN A 72 8.85 -30.73 2.06
CA ASN A 72 9.02 -30.61 3.51
C ASN A 72 8.61 -29.22 3.98
N SER A 73 7.83 -29.13 5.05
CA SER A 73 7.41 -27.86 5.65
C SER A 73 7.41 -27.92 7.18
N ASP A 74 7.40 -26.74 7.80
CA ASP A 74 7.25 -26.61 9.25
C ASP A 74 5.79 -26.42 9.67
N GLY A 75 5.50 -26.89 10.88
CA GLY A 75 4.28 -26.58 11.61
C GLY A 75 4.61 -26.37 13.09
N THR A 76 3.63 -25.90 13.84
CA THR A 76 3.72 -25.84 15.30
C THR A 76 2.40 -26.32 15.88
N LEU A 77 2.43 -27.12 16.94
CA LEU A 77 1.25 -27.47 17.71
C LEU A 77 1.40 -26.86 19.10
N VAL A 78 0.53 -25.90 19.41
CA VAL A 78 0.56 -25.16 20.66
C VAL A 78 -0.50 -25.71 21.59
N VAL A 79 -0.06 -26.22 22.72
CA VAL A 79 -0.89 -26.87 23.72
C VAL A 79 -1.07 -25.90 24.89
N PHE A 80 -2.28 -25.37 25.07
CA PHE A 80 -2.58 -24.40 26.12
C PHE A 80 -2.93 -25.09 27.43
N VAL A 81 -2.04 -24.97 28.41
CA VAL A 81 -2.10 -25.74 29.66
C VAL A 81 -2.75 -24.91 30.76
N SER A 82 -3.77 -25.46 31.43
CA SER A 82 -4.53 -24.74 32.48
C SER A 82 -3.73 -24.38 33.73
N HIS A 83 -2.61 -25.06 33.96
CA HIS A 83 -1.72 -24.74 35.07
C HIS A 83 -0.81 -23.53 34.82
N PHE A 84 -0.80 -22.99 33.61
CA PHE A 84 -0.06 -21.77 33.31
C PHE A 84 -1.00 -20.58 33.52
N GLU A 85 -0.72 -19.77 34.53
CA GLU A 85 -1.51 -18.58 34.84
C GLU A 85 -0.86 -17.31 34.25
N LYS A 86 0.44 -17.36 33.97
CA LYS A 86 1.25 -16.24 33.49
C LYS A 86 2.27 -16.71 32.45
N PHE A 87 2.76 -15.78 31.63
CA PHE A 87 3.74 -16.08 30.58
C PHE A 87 4.97 -16.82 31.11
N GLN A 88 5.53 -16.41 32.25
CA GLN A 88 6.75 -17.02 32.80
C GLN A 88 6.60 -18.48 33.22
N ASP A 89 5.38 -18.98 33.45
CA ASP A 89 5.16 -20.36 33.93
C ASP A 89 5.61 -21.37 32.88
N GLN A 90 5.52 -20.99 31.60
CA GLN A 90 6.00 -21.82 30.49
C GLN A 90 7.49 -22.18 30.61
N LYS A 91 8.32 -21.33 31.24
CA LYS A 91 9.76 -21.60 31.40
C LYS A 91 10.04 -22.62 32.51
N ARG A 92 9.18 -22.71 33.53
CA ARG A 92 9.44 -23.51 34.74
C ARG A 92 9.07 -24.97 34.56
N SER A 93 7.97 -25.27 33.85
CA SER A 93 7.40 -26.62 33.79
C SER A 93 7.34 -27.21 32.38
N GLN A 94 8.04 -26.61 31.40
CA GLN A 94 8.00 -27.02 29.99
C GLN A 94 8.30 -28.51 29.80
N GLN A 95 9.38 -28.99 30.40
CA GLN A 95 9.87 -30.36 30.21
C GLN A 95 8.92 -31.42 30.76
N GLU A 96 8.34 -31.16 31.94
CA GLU A 96 7.37 -32.06 32.56
C GLU A 96 6.13 -32.22 31.67
N ILE A 97 5.62 -31.11 31.13
CA ILE A 97 4.46 -31.11 30.26
C ILE A 97 4.78 -31.79 28.93
N LEU A 98 5.94 -31.49 28.32
CA LEU A 98 6.39 -32.17 27.10
C LEU A 98 6.51 -33.69 27.31
N ASN A 99 6.91 -34.16 28.49
CA ASN A 99 6.93 -35.59 28.84
C ASN A 99 5.52 -36.18 28.93
N LYS A 100 4.54 -35.45 29.48
CA LYS A 100 3.13 -35.88 29.50
C LYS A 100 2.55 -35.95 28.08
N ILE A 101 2.82 -34.93 27.25
CA ILE A 101 2.39 -34.88 25.85
C ILE A 101 3.00 -36.05 25.06
N CYS A 102 4.30 -36.34 25.23
CA CYS A 102 4.97 -37.44 24.54
C CYS A 102 4.30 -38.79 24.86
N ARG A 103 4.05 -39.07 26.15
CA ARG A 103 3.35 -40.30 26.57
C ARG A 103 1.94 -40.40 25.98
N CYS A 104 1.21 -39.29 25.92
CA CYS A 104 -0.11 -39.26 25.28
C CYS A 104 -0.02 -39.62 23.78
N LEU A 105 0.99 -39.12 23.08
CA LEU A 105 1.17 -39.37 21.65
C LEU A 105 1.66 -40.80 21.38
N GLU A 106 2.51 -41.36 22.25
CA GLU A 106 2.97 -42.75 22.19
C GLU A 106 1.81 -43.74 22.45
N ALA A 107 0.87 -43.39 23.34
CA ALA A 107 -0.35 -44.14 23.56
C ALA A 107 -1.36 -44.02 22.40
N TYR A 108 -1.29 -42.92 21.64
CA TYR A 108 -2.05 -42.70 20.42
C TYR A 108 -1.44 -43.49 19.24
N GLN A 109 -1.45 -44.82 19.33
CA GLN A 109 -1.17 -45.72 18.21
C GLN A 109 -2.50 -46.15 17.58
N SER A 110 -3.03 -45.33 16.67
CA SER A 110 -4.13 -45.76 15.80
C SER A 110 -3.59 -46.64 14.68
N THR A 111 -4.18 -47.82 14.49
CA THR A 111 -3.88 -48.74 13.38
C THR A 111 -4.39 -48.25 12.02
N ASP A 112 -5.10 -47.11 11.97
CA ASP A 112 -5.81 -46.61 10.79
C ASP A 112 -5.39 -45.18 10.39
N LEU A 113 -4.10 -44.87 10.58
CA LEU A 113 -3.55 -43.55 10.25
C LEU A 113 -3.37 -43.39 8.74
N VAL A 114 -4.08 -42.40 8.18
CA VAL A 114 -4.05 -42.08 6.75
C VAL A 114 -2.71 -41.44 6.33
N ALA A 115 -1.94 -40.84 7.25
CA ALA A 115 -0.55 -40.43 7.05
C ALA A 115 0.35 -40.99 8.16
N LYS A 116 1.63 -41.23 7.87
CA LYS A 116 2.59 -41.78 8.83
C LYS A 116 3.02 -40.70 9.84
N ILE A 117 3.28 -41.12 11.07
CA ILE A 117 3.71 -40.25 12.17
C ILE A 117 5.06 -40.75 12.69
N GLU A 118 6.01 -39.83 12.87
CA GLU A 118 7.27 -40.04 13.57
C GLU A 118 7.40 -39.02 14.71
N ILE A 119 7.72 -39.49 15.92
CA ILE A 119 7.90 -38.62 17.10
C ILE A 119 9.39 -38.57 17.43
N GLN A 120 9.93 -37.36 17.62
CA GLN A 120 11.35 -37.13 17.88
C GLN A 120 11.52 -36.16 19.07
N ARG A 121 12.59 -36.36 19.86
CA ARG A 121 12.92 -35.53 21.04
C ARG A 121 14.31 -34.88 20.96
N PRO A 122 14.56 -33.98 20.01
CA PRO A 122 15.86 -33.31 19.90
C PRO A 122 16.03 -32.29 21.03
N ASN A 123 17.14 -32.37 21.77
CA ASN A 123 17.58 -31.38 22.77
C ASN A 123 16.48 -30.98 23.80
N GLY A 124 15.66 -31.93 24.23
CA GLY A 124 14.56 -31.68 25.18
C GLY A 124 13.30 -31.03 24.57
N GLY A 125 13.28 -30.79 23.25
CA GLY A 125 12.07 -30.42 22.52
C GLY A 125 11.25 -31.65 22.13
N LEU A 126 10.05 -31.41 21.57
CA LEU A 126 9.21 -32.46 21.00
C LEU A 126 8.83 -32.07 19.57
N ILE A 127 9.13 -32.94 18.62
CA ILE A 127 8.78 -32.78 17.21
C ILE A 127 7.94 -33.96 16.76
N ILE A 128 6.81 -33.68 16.13
CA ILE A 128 5.99 -34.69 15.45
C ILE A 128 6.11 -34.46 13.96
N LYS A 129 6.63 -35.44 13.23
CA LYS A 129 6.67 -35.40 11.77
C LYS A 129 5.51 -36.23 11.23
N VAL A 130 4.63 -35.57 10.48
CA VAL A 130 3.49 -36.22 9.79
C VAL A 130 3.80 -36.22 8.30
N PHE A 131 3.73 -37.38 7.65
CA PHE A 131 4.15 -37.49 6.25
C PHE A 131 3.40 -38.54 5.44
N THR A 132 3.33 -38.28 4.14
CA THR A 132 2.90 -39.18 3.07
C THR A 132 4.09 -39.50 2.17
N ARG A 133 3.86 -40.15 1.03
CA ARG A 133 4.91 -40.45 0.04
C ARG A 133 5.57 -39.18 -0.53
N TRP A 134 4.83 -38.08 -0.64
CA TRP A 134 5.25 -36.88 -1.39
C TRP A 134 5.22 -35.58 -0.57
N GLN A 135 4.76 -35.64 0.68
CA GLN A 135 4.65 -34.47 1.53
C GLN A 135 5.01 -34.84 2.98
N SER A 136 5.73 -33.97 3.67
CA SER A 136 5.95 -34.05 5.11
C SER A 136 5.80 -32.69 5.76
N VAL A 137 5.29 -32.68 7.00
CA VAL A 137 5.23 -31.51 7.85
C VAL A 137 5.80 -31.87 9.21
N SER A 138 6.80 -31.11 9.67
CA SER A 138 7.42 -31.29 10.98
C SER A 138 6.87 -30.27 11.96
N PHE A 139 6.12 -30.74 12.95
CA PHE A 139 5.46 -29.93 13.96
C PHE A 139 6.31 -29.84 15.22
N ALA A 140 6.79 -28.64 15.56
CA ALA A 140 7.28 -28.38 16.90
C ALA A 140 6.09 -28.33 17.88
N VAL A 141 6.14 -29.10 18.95
CA VAL A 141 5.08 -29.12 19.97
C VAL A 141 5.51 -28.26 21.15
N LEU A 142 4.71 -27.24 21.48
CA LEU A 142 5.06 -26.23 22.46
C LEU A 142 3.91 -26.03 23.46
N PRO A 143 4.12 -26.26 24.77
CA PRO A 143 3.15 -25.86 25.77
C PRO A 143 3.23 -24.34 25.98
N ALA A 144 2.08 -23.68 26.10
CA ALA A 144 2.00 -22.22 26.18
C ALA A 144 0.92 -21.76 27.16
N PHE A 145 1.11 -20.56 27.71
CA PHE A 145 0.10 -19.84 28.46
C PHE A 145 -0.98 -19.30 27.52
N ASN A 146 -2.26 -19.40 27.91
CA ASN A 146 -3.36 -18.85 27.15
C ASN A 146 -3.54 -17.34 27.41
N ALA A 147 -2.69 -16.54 26.78
CA ALA A 147 -2.69 -15.08 26.94
C ALA A 147 -4.00 -14.38 26.55
N LEU A 148 -4.86 -15.04 25.75
CA LEU A 148 -6.15 -14.49 25.30
C LEU A 148 -7.32 -14.87 26.22
N GLY A 149 -7.16 -15.90 27.05
CA GLY A 149 -8.26 -16.49 27.81
C GLY A 149 -9.40 -16.93 26.88
N LEU A 150 -10.62 -16.48 27.17
CA LEU A 150 -11.82 -16.70 26.33
C LEU A 150 -12.07 -15.56 25.32
N ARG A 151 -11.19 -14.57 25.22
CA ARG A 151 -11.40 -13.39 24.36
C ARG A 151 -10.94 -13.65 22.94
N GLU A 152 -11.64 -13.07 21.98
CA GLU A 152 -11.26 -13.14 20.57
C GLU A 152 -10.11 -12.20 20.21
N HIS A 153 -10.00 -11.07 20.93
CA HIS A 153 -9.01 -10.03 20.74
C HIS A 153 -8.23 -9.75 22.03
N PRO A 154 -6.91 -9.52 21.94
CA PRO A 154 -6.09 -9.18 23.10
C PRO A 154 -6.47 -7.80 23.64
N SER A 155 -6.33 -7.63 24.95
CA SER A 155 -6.48 -6.32 25.60
C SER A 155 -5.12 -5.65 25.76
N SER A 156 -5.09 -4.33 25.93
CA SER A 156 -3.84 -3.62 26.27
C SER A 156 -3.19 -4.20 27.54
N TRP A 157 -3.99 -4.67 28.50
CA TRP A 157 -3.51 -5.35 29.70
C TRP A 157 -2.72 -6.63 29.38
N THR A 158 -3.13 -7.42 28.39
CA THR A 158 -2.41 -8.62 27.95
C THR A 158 -0.96 -8.29 27.56
N TYR A 159 -0.76 -7.19 26.84
CA TYR A 159 0.56 -6.76 26.41
C TYR A 159 1.39 -6.09 27.52
N ARG A 160 0.72 -5.41 28.48
CA ARG A 160 1.39 -4.95 29.70
C ARG A 160 1.94 -6.13 30.50
N GLU A 161 1.16 -7.20 30.63
CA GLU A 161 1.59 -8.41 31.33
C GLU A 161 2.71 -9.12 30.58
N LEU A 162 2.63 -9.22 29.24
CA LEU A 162 3.74 -9.72 28.42
C LEU A 162 5.04 -8.97 28.70
N LYS A 163 4.98 -7.63 28.71
CA LYS A 163 6.14 -6.78 29.00
C LYS A 163 6.68 -7.04 30.42
N ARG A 164 5.79 -7.10 31.42
CA ARG A 164 6.18 -7.42 32.79
C ARG A 164 6.89 -8.78 32.89
N SER A 165 6.36 -9.80 32.23
CA SER A 165 6.95 -11.14 32.21
C SER A 165 8.30 -11.18 31.50
N LEU A 166 8.47 -10.44 30.40
CA LEU A 166 9.75 -10.30 29.72
C LEU A 166 10.81 -9.70 30.66
N ASP A 167 10.46 -8.62 31.35
CA ASP A 167 11.37 -7.93 32.27
C ASP A 167 11.72 -8.79 33.49
N MET A 168 10.73 -9.47 34.08
CA MET A 168 10.92 -10.37 35.23
C MET A 168 11.79 -11.58 34.91
N THR A 169 11.66 -12.15 33.71
CA THR A 169 12.39 -13.35 33.31
C THR A 169 13.67 -13.07 32.53
N LYS A 170 13.97 -11.79 32.26
CA LYS A 170 15.03 -11.36 31.33
C LYS A 170 14.94 -12.09 29.98
N ALA A 171 13.71 -12.36 29.55
CA ALA A 171 13.44 -13.06 28.30
C ALA A 171 13.71 -12.15 27.09
N SER A 172 14.10 -12.77 25.98
CA SER A 172 14.31 -12.06 24.72
C SER A 172 12.97 -11.62 24.13
N PRO A 173 12.92 -10.50 23.38
CA PRO A 173 11.71 -10.11 22.67
C PRO A 173 11.21 -11.23 21.73
N GLY A 174 9.90 -11.47 21.70
CA GLY A 174 9.29 -12.57 20.95
C GLY A 174 9.39 -13.97 21.58
N GLU A 175 10.03 -14.14 22.74
CA GLU A 175 10.19 -15.46 23.38
C GLU A 175 8.84 -16.07 23.83
N PHE A 176 7.83 -15.23 24.10
CA PHE A 176 6.47 -15.64 24.44
C PHE A 176 5.51 -15.63 23.25
N SER A 177 6.00 -15.43 22.02
CA SER A 177 5.16 -15.30 20.81
C SER A 177 4.23 -16.50 20.56
N VAL A 178 4.62 -17.70 21.03
CA VAL A 178 3.80 -18.92 20.98
C VAL A 178 2.43 -18.77 21.67
N CYS A 179 2.33 -17.90 22.67
CA CYS A 179 1.06 -17.61 23.35
C CYS A 179 0.03 -16.94 22.43
N PHE A 180 0.49 -16.34 21.32
CA PHE A 180 -0.33 -15.60 20.35
C PHE A 180 -0.53 -16.35 19.02
N THR A 181 -0.19 -17.64 18.95
CA THR A 181 -0.26 -18.42 17.70
C THR A 181 -1.64 -18.43 17.03
N GLU A 182 -2.74 -18.35 17.78
CA GLU A 182 -4.08 -18.22 17.20
C GLU A 182 -4.29 -16.89 16.46
N LEU A 183 -3.74 -15.79 16.99
CA LEU A 183 -3.79 -14.51 16.30
C LEU A 183 -2.94 -14.56 15.02
N GLN A 184 -1.82 -15.29 15.04
CA GLN A 184 -0.96 -15.44 13.86
C GLN A 184 -1.70 -16.20 12.77
N GLN A 185 -2.43 -17.27 13.12
CA GLN A 185 -3.32 -17.97 12.17
C GLN A 185 -4.40 -17.05 11.62
N LYS A 186 -5.14 -16.37 12.50
CA LYS A 186 -6.23 -15.45 12.12
C LYS A 186 -5.75 -14.36 11.15
N PHE A 187 -4.54 -13.83 11.36
CA PHE A 187 -3.94 -12.82 10.47
C PHE A 187 -3.74 -13.33 9.03
N PHE A 188 -3.45 -14.62 8.83
CA PHE A 188 -3.29 -15.25 7.51
C PHE A 188 -4.57 -15.89 6.96
N ASN A 189 -5.54 -16.22 7.83
CA ASN A 189 -6.79 -16.86 7.41
C ASN A 189 -7.63 -15.95 6.50
N ASN A 190 -7.64 -14.64 6.77
CA ASN A 190 -8.41 -13.66 6.00
C ASN A 190 -7.70 -13.20 4.70
N ARG A 191 -6.70 -13.97 4.23
CA ARG A 191 -5.89 -13.60 3.06
C ARG A 191 -6.23 -14.46 1.85
N PRO A 192 -6.34 -13.86 0.63
CA PRO A 192 -6.69 -14.59 -0.59
C PRO A 192 -5.72 -15.72 -0.91
N ARG A 193 -6.20 -16.75 -1.63
CA ARG A 193 -5.36 -17.88 -2.03
C ARG A 193 -4.18 -17.43 -2.87
N LYS A 194 -4.39 -16.49 -3.81
CA LYS A 194 -3.32 -15.99 -4.68
C LYS A 194 -2.17 -15.31 -3.91
N LEU A 195 -2.47 -14.65 -2.78
CA LEU A 195 -1.42 -14.12 -1.89
C LEU A 195 -0.63 -15.25 -1.22
N LYS A 196 -1.28 -16.35 -0.83
CA LYS A 196 -0.58 -17.51 -0.28
C LYS A 196 0.30 -18.15 -1.33
N ASP A 197 -0.15 -18.25 -2.57
CA ASP A 197 0.63 -18.73 -3.70
C ASP A 197 1.89 -17.86 -3.94
N LEU A 198 1.76 -16.52 -3.88
CA LEU A 198 2.91 -15.60 -3.93
C LEU A 198 3.87 -15.83 -2.75
N ILE A 199 3.35 -16.04 -1.54
CA ILE A 199 4.18 -16.38 -0.37
C ILE A 199 4.98 -17.66 -0.62
N LEU A 200 4.37 -18.70 -1.19
CA LEU A 200 5.07 -19.94 -1.53
C LEU A 200 6.20 -19.70 -2.53
N LEU A 201 5.97 -18.86 -3.53
CA LEU A 201 7.01 -18.47 -4.50
C LEU A 201 8.21 -17.80 -3.80
N VAL A 202 7.95 -16.85 -2.89
CA VAL A 202 9.00 -16.17 -2.10
C VAL A 202 9.77 -17.15 -1.22
N LYS A 203 9.06 -18.08 -0.55
CA LYS A 203 9.69 -19.09 0.32
C LYS A 203 10.55 -20.06 -0.49
N HIS A 204 10.04 -20.53 -1.63
CA HIS A 204 10.78 -21.42 -2.51
C HIS A 204 12.07 -20.77 -3.01
N TRP A 205 11.98 -19.50 -3.44
CA TRP A 205 13.15 -18.71 -3.81
C TRP A 205 14.18 -18.63 -2.66
N TYR A 206 13.72 -18.30 -1.45
CA TYR A 206 14.58 -18.23 -0.27
C TYR A 206 15.28 -19.57 0.01
N GLU A 207 14.54 -20.67 0.03
CA GLU A 207 15.08 -22.00 0.34
C GLU A 207 16.08 -22.49 -0.71
N LYS A 208 15.85 -22.17 -1.99
CA LYS A 208 16.70 -22.65 -3.08
C LYS A 208 17.95 -21.80 -3.28
N TYR A 209 17.83 -20.47 -3.20
CA TYR A 209 18.88 -19.55 -3.65
C TYR A 209 19.54 -18.75 -2.53
N VAL A 210 18.95 -18.72 -1.33
CA VAL A 210 19.51 -17.97 -0.19
C VAL A 210 20.03 -18.95 0.87
N LYS A 211 19.24 -19.96 1.23
CA LYS A 211 19.60 -20.94 2.27
C LYS A 211 20.74 -21.89 1.87
N LYS A 212 21.00 -22.08 0.56
CA LYS A 212 22.09 -22.94 0.07
C LYS A 212 23.49 -22.30 0.13
N GLU A 213 23.58 -20.97 0.21
CA GLU A 213 24.85 -20.24 0.31
C GLU A 213 25.12 -19.78 1.76
N GLY A 214 25.62 -20.68 2.62
CA GLY A 214 26.37 -20.32 3.84
C GLY A 214 25.60 -20.08 5.16
N GLU A 215 25.81 -21.00 6.11
CA GLU A 215 25.85 -20.87 7.58
C GLU A 215 24.77 -20.11 8.42
N SER A 216 24.13 -20.91 9.29
CA SER A 216 23.76 -20.70 10.72
C SER A 216 22.92 -19.50 11.19
N SER A 217 22.70 -18.45 10.42
CA SER A 217 21.79 -17.35 10.79
C SER A 217 20.73 -17.14 9.71
N LEU A 218 19.74 -18.04 9.68
CA LEU A 218 18.63 -17.95 8.74
C LEU A 218 17.63 -16.89 9.22
N LEU A 219 17.23 -16.00 8.31
CA LEU A 219 16.04 -15.18 8.49
C LEU A 219 14.83 -16.08 8.70
N PRO A 220 13.96 -15.79 9.67
CA PRO A 220 12.70 -16.50 9.78
C PRO A 220 11.93 -16.29 8.47
N LEU A 221 11.55 -17.39 7.81
CA LEU A 221 10.65 -17.35 6.64
C LEU A 221 9.42 -16.48 6.93
N TYR A 222 8.96 -16.48 8.18
CA TYR A 222 7.88 -15.64 8.68
C TYR A 222 8.07 -14.13 8.39
N ALA A 223 9.30 -13.60 8.42
CA ALA A 223 9.56 -12.20 8.07
C ALA A 223 9.29 -11.93 6.59
N LEU A 224 9.64 -12.86 5.69
CA LEU A 224 9.34 -12.76 4.27
C LEU A 224 7.84 -12.96 3.98
N GLU A 225 7.16 -13.82 4.73
CA GLU A 225 5.70 -13.96 4.64
C GLU A 225 5.02 -12.62 5.01
N LEU A 226 5.42 -12.00 6.11
CA LEU A 226 4.90 -10.69 6.53
C LEU A 226 5.25 -9.57 5.56
N LEU A 227 6.48 -9.54 5.01
CA LEU A 227 6.87 -8.58 3.98
C LEU A 227 6.01 -8.73 2.71
N THR A 228 5.68 -9.96 2.33
CA THR A 228 4.83 -10.27 1.19
C THR A 228 3.38 -9.82 1.43
N VAL A 229 2.86 -10.07 2.64
CA VAL A 229 1.53 -9.54 3.05
C VAL A 229 1.53 -8.03 2.99
N TYR A 230 2.56 -7.36 3.53
CA TYR A 230 2.69 -5.91 3.49
C TYR A 230 2.72 -5.36 2.05
N ALA A 231 3.53 -5.97 1.18
CA ALA A 231 3.62 -5.59 -0.23
C ALA A 231 2.25 -5.66 -0.92
N TRP A 232 1.51 -6.75 -0.69
CA TRP A 232 0.16 -6.92 -1.22
C TRP A 232 -0.82 -5.90 -0.64
N GLU A 233 -0.87 -5.72 0.69
CA GLU A 233 -1.81 -4.80 1.35
C GLU A 233 -1.62 -3.34 0.92
N GLN A 234 -0.37 -2.89 0.80
CA GLN A 234 -0.06 -1.49 0.44
C GLN A 234 -0.09 -1.23 -1.06
N GLY A 235 0.10 -2.28 -1.86
CA GLY A 235 0.29 -2.22 -3.30
C GLY A 235 -0.99 -2.47 -4.09
N CYS A 236 -1.56 -3.66 -3.91
CA CYS A 236 -2.68 -4.17 -4.70
C CYS A 236 -3.94 -4.31 -3.85
N GLY A 237 -3.92 -5.18 -2.82
CA GLY A 237 -5.06 -5.44 -1.94
C GLY A 237 -6.21 -6.21 -2.59
N GLU A 238 -6.07 -6.64 -3.85
CA GLU A 238 -7.10 -7.38 -4.59
C GLU A 238 -6.95 -8.90 -4.43
N GLU A 239 -8.04 -9.65 -4.63
CA GLU A 239 -8.02 -11.13 -4.55
C GLU A 239 -7.22 -11.76 -5.71
N ASP A 240 -7.33 -11.18 -6.89
CA ASP A 240 -6.61 -11.58 -8.10
C ASP A 240 -5.66 -10.46 -8.55
N PHE A 241 -4.42 -10.83 -8.88
CA PHE A 241 -3.34 -9.92 -9.24
C PHE A 241 -2.25 -10.63 -10.04
N ASP A 242 -1.37 -9.88 -10.69
CA ASP A 242 -0.23 -10.43 -11.43
C ASP A 242 0.88 -10.87 -10.45
N THR A 243 1.18 -12.17 -10.41
CA THR A 243 2.19 -12.76 -9.53
C THR A 243 3.60 -12.26 -9.82
N ALA A 244 3.94 -11.99 -11.09
CA ALA A 244 5.23 -11.41 -11.46
C ALA A 244 5.38 -9.97 -10.94
N GLN A 245 4.30 -9.20 -10.97
CA GLN A 245 4.25 -7.88 -10.34
C GLN A 245 4.43 -7.97 -8.83
N GLY A 246 3.75 -8.93 -8.19
CA GLY A 246 3.86 -9.18 -6.74
C GLY A 246 5.28 -9.53 -6.31
N ILE A 247 5.91 -10.52 -6.96
CA ILE A 247 7.25 -10.97 -6.57
C ILE A 247 8.29 -9.87 -6.76
N ARG A 248 8.26 -9.14 -7.88
CA ARG A 248 9.19 -8.01 -8.09
C ARG A 248 9.03 -6.93 -7.03
N THR A 249 7.80 -6.66 -6.59
CA THR A 249 7.56 -5.70 -5.51
C THR A 249 8.23 -6.15 -4.21
N VAL A 250 8.10 -7.43 -3.85
CA VAL A 250 8.77 -7.99 -2.66
C VAL A 250 10.29 -7.88 -2.78
N LEU A 251 10.86 -8.23 -3.93
CA LEU A 251 12.31 -8.14 -4.18
C LEU A 251 12.82 -6.69 -4.12
N GLU A 252 12.08 -5.72 -4.65
CA GLU A 252 12.43 -4.29 -4.55
C GLU A 252 12.35 -3.77 -3.10
N LEU A 253 11.40 -4.23 -2.30
CA LEU A 253 11.37 -3.91 -0.87
C LEU A 253 12.59 -4.47 -0.14
N ILE A 254 13.04 -5.68 -0.48
CA ILE A 254 14.28 -6.27 0.06
C ILE A 254 15.50 -5.42 -0.32
N ARG A 255 15.58 -4.89 -1.54
CA ARG A 255 16.67 -3.97 -1.94
C ARG A 255 16.71 -2.69 -1.10
N GLN A 256 15.55 -2.28 -0.60
CA GLN A 256 15.36 -1.12 0.28
C GLN A 256 15.36 -1.49 1.77
N GLN A 257 15.98 -2.61 2.18
CA GLN A 257 15.97 -3.10 3.57
C GLN A 257 16.39 -2.04 4.60
N GLU A 258 17.32 -1.14 4.27
CA GLU A 258 17.77 -0.06 5.15
C GLU A 258 16.69 0.98 5.46
N LYS A 259 15.58 0.97 4.71
CA LYS A 259 14.43 1.85 4.87
C LYS A 259 13.19 1.12 5.41
N LEU A 260 13.23 -0.22 5.57
CA LEU A 260 12.05 -1.01 5.95
C LEU A 260 11.64 -0.77 7.40
N CYS A 261 10.41 -0.28 7.60
CA CYS A 261 9.79 -0.15 8.91
C CYS A 261 8.30 -0.51 8.82
N ILE A 262 7.98 -1.76 9.14
CA ILE A 262 6.67 -2.36 8.91
C ILE A 262 6.11 -2.86 10.24
N TYR A 263 4.81 -2.61 10.46
CA TYR A 263 4.03 -3.15 11.56
C TYR A 263 2.54 -3.02 11.23
N TRP A 264 1.71 -3.63 12.08
CA TRP A 264 0.26 -3.56 12.01
C TRP A 264 -0.30 -3.12 13.34
N THR A 265 -1.49 -2.52 13.33
CA THR A 265 -2.23 -2.13 14.54
C THR A 265 -3.48 -2.97 14.77
N VAL A 266 -3.52 -4.18 14.19
CA VAL A 266 -4.70 -5.06 14.22
C VAL A 266 -4.98 -5.67 15.59
N ASN A 267 -3.93 -5.93 16.39
CA ASN A 267 -4.05 -6.53 17.72
C ASN A 267 -3.56 -5.62 18.84
N TYR A 268 -2.70 -4.64 18.53
CA TYR A 268 -2.17 -3.67 19.47
C TYR A 268 -2.16 -2.27 18.83
N ASN A 269 -2.18 -1.20 19.62
CA ASN A 269 -2.20 0.16 19.12
C ASN A 269 -1.41 1.11 20.04
N PHE A 270 -1.42 2.42 19.75
CA PHE A 270 -0.73 3.45 20.52
C PHE A 270 -1.60 4.09 21.61
N GLU A 271 -2.82 3.61 21.88
CA GLU A 271 -3.72 4.23 22.87
C GLU A 271 -3.20 4.03 24.29
N ASP A 272 -2.66 2.83 24.57
CA ASP A 272 -2.08 2.48 25.86
C ASP A 272 -0.64 2.99 26.00
N ASP A 273 -0.31 3.69 27.08
CA ASP A 273 1.01 4.29 27.26
C ASP A 273 2.15 3.26 27.30
N THR A 274 1.95 2.10 27.95
CA THR A 274 2.97 1.05 28.02
C THR A 274 3.20 0.44 26.65
N VAL A 275 2.13 0.06 25.96
CA VAL A 275 2.21 -0.52 24.61
C VAL A 275 2.78 0.50 23.62
N ARG A 276 2.36 1.77 23.68
CA ARG A 276 2.89 2.88 22.87
C ARG A 276 4.40 2.99 23.04
N ASN A 277 4.89 3.01 24.28
CA ASN A 277 6.32 3.14 24.54
C ASN A 277 7.12 1.94 24.01
N MET A 278 6.58 0.73 24.12
CA MET A 278 7.19 -0.47 23.51
C MET A 278 7.27 -0.35 21.99
N LEU A 279 6.16 0.01 21.32
CA LEU A 279 6.10 0.18 19.87
C LEU A 279 7.06 1.28 19.41
N LEU A 280 7.05 2.46 20.05
CA LEU A 280 7.95 3.55 19.70
C LEU A 280 9.43 3.16 19.86
N SER A 281 9.76 2.36 20.88
CA SER A 281 11.11 1.83 21.05
C SER A 281 11.52 0.95 19.87
N GLN A 282 10.67 0.00 19.46
CA GLN A 282 10.93 -0.90 18.34
C GLN A 282 10.99 -0.14 17.00
N LEU A 283 10.09 0.81 16.78
CA LEU A 283 10.03 1.60 15.56
C LEU A 283 11.23 2.55 15.42
N ARG A 284 11.96 2.84 16.51
CA ARG A 284 13.22 3.60 16.49
C ARG A 284 14.46 2.71 16.31
N SER A 285 14.31 1.39 16.38
CA SER A 285 15.43 0.46 16.19
C SER A 285 16.02 0.52 14.78
N SER A 286 17.27 0.04 14.66
CA SER A 286 17.96 -0.05 13.37
C SER A 286 17.15 -0.85 12.37
N ARG A 287 17.04 -0.31 11.16
CA ARG A 287 16.35 -0.95 10.04
C ARG A 287 17.13 -2.19 9.58
N PRO A 288 16.46 -3.24 9.08
CA PRO A 288 15.00 -3.33 8.85
C PRO A 288 14.22 -3.63 10.14
N VAL A 289 13.00 -3.11 10.24
CA VAL A 289 12.04 -3.42 11.30
C VAL A 289 10.78 -4.02 10.67
N ILE A 290 10.42 -5.24 11.06
CA ILE A 290 9.15 -5.89 10.72
C ILE A 290 8.59 -6.45 12.02
N LEU A 291 7.63 -5.75 12.62
CA LEU A 291 7.00 -6.20 13.85
C LEU A 291 5.93 -7.26 13.57
N ASP A 292 5.96 -8.33 14.35
CA ASP A 292 4.93 -9.37 14.34
C ASP A 292 3.56 -8.72 14.65
N PRO A 293 2.55 -8.88 13.79
CA PRO A 293 1.22 -8.28 13.98
C PRO A 293 0.49 -8.76 15.25
N THR A 294 1.04 -9.74 15.98
CA THR A 294 0.43 -10.37 17.15
C THR A 294 1.24 -10.17 18.44
N ASP A 295 2.54 -9.92 18.33
CA ASP A 295 3.46 -9.68 19.44
C ASP A 295 4.25 -8.38 19.20
N PRO A 296 3.90 -7.27 19.89
CA PRO A 296 4.52 -5.96 19.67
C PRO A 296 6.00 -5.90 20.13
N THR A 297 6.51 -6.96 20.76
CA THR A 297 7.92 -7.07 21.15
C THR A 297 8.78 -7.75 20.09
N ASN A 298 8.15 -8.53 19.21
CA ASN A 298 8.84 -9.41 18.30
C ASN A 298 9.13 -8.71 16.96
N ASN A 299 10.31 -8.11 16.84
CA ASN A 299 10.84 -7.71 15.54
C ASN A 299 11.39 -8.94 14.80
N VAL A 300 10.63 -9.44 13.83
CA VAL A 300 10.96 -10.69 13.12
C VAL A 300 12.07 -10.53 12.08
N SER A 301 12.49 -9.29 11.80
CA SER A 301 13.54 -9.02 10.82
C SER A 301 14.93 -9.50 11.25
N ARG A 302 15.19 -9.73 12.54
CA ARG A 302 16.48 -10.23 13.06
C ARG A 302 17.72 -9.48 12.52
N ASP A 303 18.82 -10.19 12.29
CA ASP A 303 20.15 -9.64 12.00
C ASP A 303 20.22 -9.01 10.60
N LYS A 304 20.87 -7.85 10.53
CA LYS A 304 21.13 -7.07 9.33
C LYS A 304 21.98 -7.84 8.30
N MET A 305 22.86 -8.75 8.75
CA MET A 305 23.73 -9.52 7.84
C MET A 305 22.92 -10.40 6.87
N CYS A 306 21.88 -11.06 7.37
CA CYS A 306 21.01 -11.90 6.54
C CYS A 306 20.29 -11.11 5.45
N TRP A 307 19.95 -9.85 5.73
CA TRP A 307 19.29 -8.96 4.75
C TRP A 307 20.23 -8.50 3.64
N GLN A 308 21.54 -8.43 3.88
CA GLN A 308 22.50 -8.13 2.81
C GLN A 308 22.59 -9.29 1.82
N VAL A 309 22.61 -10.53 2.31
CA VAL A 309 22.55 -11.73 1.44
C VAL A 309 21.25 -11.74 0.63
N LEU A 310 20.10 -11.46 1.28
CA LEU A 310 18.82 -11.33 0.59
C LEU A 310 18.83 -10.25 -0.49
N LYS A 311 19.43 -9.09 -0.21
CA LYS A 311 19.54 -7.99 -1.18
C LYS A 311 20.29 -8.43 -2.43
N VAL A 312 21.45 -9.08 -2.27
CA VAL A 312 22.24 -9.60 -3.40
C VAL A 312 21.46 -10.65 -4.20
N ALA A 313 20.82 -11.60 -3.51
CA ALA A 313 20.00 -12.61 -4.17
C ALA A 313 18.79 -11.99 -4.91
N ALA A 314 18.17 -10.96 -4.33
CA ALA A 314 17.04 -10.26 -4.95
C ALA A 314 17.47 -9.50 -6.21
N GLU A 315 18.62 -8.84 -6.18
CA GLU A 315 19.22 -8.17 -7.34
C GLU A 315 19.55 -9.16 -8.46
N SER A 316 20.02 -10.35 -8.10
CA SER A 316 20.27 -11.44 -9.06
C SER A 316 18.97 -11.88 -9.76
N TRP A 317 17.89 -12.13 -9.01
CA TRP A 317 16.62 -12.55 -9.63
C TRP A 317 15.97 -11.43 -10.45
N LEU A 318 15.96 -10.19 -9.94
CA LEU A 318 15.46 -9.03 -10.69
C LEU A 318 16.19 -8.82 -12.01
N SER A 319 17.47 -9.20 -12.07
CA SER A 319 18.30 -9.13 -13.27
C SER A 319 18.14 -10.34 -14.20
N SER A 320 17.42 -11.40 -13.80
CA SER A 320 17.29 -12.61 -14.61
C SER A 320 16.37 -12.41 -15.82
N PRO A 321 16.56 -13.16 -16.92
CA PRO A 321 15.72 -13.05 -18.12
C PRO A 321 14.22 -13.23 -17.81
N GLY A 322 13.88 -14.21 -16.96
CA GLY A 322 12.49 -14.51 -16.59
C GLY A 322 11.73 -13.32 -15.97
N LEU A 323 12.43 -12.48 -15.19
CA LEU A 323 11.90 -11.25 -14.62
C LEU A 323 12.31 -9.96 -15.35
N ARG A 324 13.13 -10.00 -16.41
CA ARG A 324 13.37 -8.82 -17.27
C ARG A 324 12.29 -8.66 -18.33
N GLU A 325 11.74 -9.77 -18.83
CA GLU A 325 10.79 -9.75 -19.96
C GLU A 325 9.38 -9.29 -19.60
N SER A 326 8.96 -9.31 -18.32
CA SER A 326 7.61 -8.81 -18.00
C SER A 326 7.55 -7.27 -18.05
N HIS A 327 6.61 -6.75 -18.83
CA HIS A 327 6.42 -5.33 -19.10
C HIS A 327 5.58 -4.58 -18.04
N GLY A 328 5.34 -5.19 -16.87
CA GLY A 328 4.50 -4.64 -15.80
C GLY A 328 5.28 -3.87 -14.72
N PRO A 329 4.85 -2.66 -14.32
CA PRO A 329 5.45 -1.89 -13.22
C PRO A 329 5.32 -2.63 -11.88
N THR A 330 6.23 -2.46 -10.92
CA THR A 330 6.02 -2.97 -9.55
C THR A 330 4.88 -2.24 -8.85
N TRP A 331 4.27 -2.83 -7.83
CA TRP A 331 3.29 -2.10 -7.03
C TRP A 331 3.95 -0.90 -6.36
N ASN A 332 3.19 0.19 -6.24
CA ASN A 332 3.66 1.39 -5.57
C ASN A 332 3.55 1.23 -4.04
N VAL A 333 4.53 0.53 -3.47
CA VAL A 333 4.64 0.26 -2.04
C VAL A 333 5.81 1.04 -1.46
N LEU A 334 5.59 1.72 -0.33
CA LEU A 334 6.65 2.39 0.41
C LEU A 334 7.29 1.43 1.42
N PRO A 335 8.62 1.48 1.63
CA PRO A 335 9.29 0.62 2.61
C PRO A 335 8.98 0.99 4.06
N ALA A 336 8.54 2.22 4.30
CA ALA A 336 8.03 2.69 5.58
C ALA A 336 6.73 3.49 5.38
N PRO A 337 5.69 3.25 6.18
CA PRO A 337 4.49 4.07 6.17
C PRO A 337 4.76 5.51 6.64
N LEU A 338 3.94 6.46 6.17
CA LEU A 338 4.04 7.87 6.57
C LEU A 338 3.95 8.06 8.10
N TYR A 339 3.03 7.36 8.76
CA TYR A 339 2.72 7.57 10.19
C TYR A 339 3.83 7.13 11.15
N VAL A 340 4.83 6.37 10.70
CA VAL A 340 6.04 6.05 11.50
C VAL A 340 7.23 6.94 11.17
N THR A 341 7.11 7.77 10.15
CA THR A 341 8.18 8.70 9.79
C THR A 341 8.28 9.76 10.88
N PRO A 342 9.40 9.85 11.62
CA PRO A 342 9.60 10.91 12.58
C PRO A 342 9.44 12.28 11.93
N GLY A 343 8.87 13.25 12.64
CA GLY A 343 8.57 14.58 12.09
C GLY A 343 9.76 15.24 11.36
N HIS A 344 10.96 15.17 11.97
CA HIS A 344 12.19 15.73 11.40
C HIS A 344 12.70 15.01 10.14
N LEU A 345 12.17 13.83 9.81
CA LEU A 345 12.49 13.07 8.58
C LEU A 345 11.43 13.24 7.49
N LEU A 346 10.37 14.02 7.71
CA LEU A 346 9.31 14.19 6.71
C LEU A 346 9.82 14.83 5.42
N ASP A 347 10.81 15.71 5.48
CA ASP A 347 11.43 16.27 4.27
C ASP A 347 12.17 15.22 3.45
N THR A 348 12.97 14.39 4.12
CA THR A 348 13.65 13.24 3.50
C THR A 348 12.63 12.26 2.93
N PHE A 349 11.54 12.00 3.65
CA PHE A 349 10.45 11.15 3.16
C PHE A 349 9.79 11.70 1.90
N ILE A 350 9.51 13.01 1.85
CA ILE A 350 8.96 13.65 0.65
C ILE A 350 9.94 13.51 -0.51
N MET A 351 11.22 13.79 -0.29
CA MET A 351 12.26 13.72 -1.32
C MET A 351 12.44 12.30 -1.87
N ASP A 352 12.57 11.30 -0.99
CA ASP A 352 12.90 9.92 -1.36
C ASP A 352 11.73 9.16 -1.98
N PHE A 353 10.52 9.40 -1.47
CA PHE A 353 9.37 8.54 -1.75
C PHE A 353 8.24 9.24 -2.50
N LEU A 354 8.07 10.55 -2.32
CA LEU A 354 6.92 11.26 -2.89
C LEU A 354 7.29 12.07 -4.13
N GLN A 355 8.46 12.68 -4.17
CA GLN A 355 8.86 13.52 -5.29
C GLN A 355 9.25 12.65 -6.50
N PRO A 356 8.70 12.94 -7.70
CA PRO A 356 9.11 12.25 -8.92
C PRO A 356 10.59 12.48 -9.24
N ASN A 357 11.21 11.51 -9.90
CA ASN A 357 12.59 11.65 -10.35
C ASN A 357 12.73 12.79 -11.38
N LYS A 358 13.79 13.60 -11.22
CA LYS A 358 14.02 14.77 -12.08
C LYS A 358 14.24 14.41 -13.56
N VAL A 359 15.00 13.35 -13.84
CA VAL A 359 15.26 12.86 -15.20
C VAL A 359 13.95 12.42 -15.85
N PHE A 360 13.13 11.67 -15.12
CA PHE A 360 11.82 11.26 -15.62
C PHE A 360 10.88 12.46 -15.86
N LEU A 361 10.88 13.47 -14.99
CA LEU A 361 10.10 14.70 -15.21
C LEU A 361 10.57 15.45 -16.46
N ASP A 362 11.87 15.50 -16.74
CA ASP A 362 12.41 16.12 -17.95
C ASP A 362 11.99 15.33 -19.21
N GLN A 363 12.05 13.99 -19.18
CA GLN A 363 11.54 13.12 -20.25
C GLN A 363 10.04 13.35 -20.51
N VAL A 364 9.23 13.40 -19.44
CA VAL A 364 7.80 13.70 -19.53
C VAL A 364 7.58 15.11 -20.09
N LYS A 365 8.35 16.11 -19.67
CA LYS A 365 8.25 17.48 -20.17
C LYS A 365 8.49 17.54 -21.68
N LYS A 366 9.50 16.82 -22.19
CA LYS A 366 9.78 16.68 -23.63
C LYS A 366 8.61 15.98 -24.35
N ALA A 367 8.15 14.84 -23.85
CA ALA A 367 7.05 14.09 -24.44
C ALA A 367 5.76 14.93 -24.53
N VAL A 368 5.41 15.63 -23.45
CA VAL A 368 4.24 16.53 -23.43
C VAL A 368 4.44 17.70 -24.38
N ASN A 369 5.65 18.24 -24.54
CA ASN A 369 5.90 19.28 -25.55
C ASN A 369 5.63 18.77 -26.97
N ILE A 370 6.09 17.56 -27.31
CA ILE A 370 5.83 16.92 -28.61
C ILE A 370 4.32 16.76 -28.82
N ILE A 371 3.60 16.23 -27.83
CA ILE A 371 2.14 16.06 -27.88
C ILE A 371 1.44 17.41 -28.07
N CYS A 372 1.80 18.44 -27.31
CA CYS A 372 1.19 19.77 -27.44
C CYS A 372 1.40 20.39 -28.82
N ILE A 373 2.61 20.28 -29.40
CA ILE A 373 2.91 20.76 -30.75
C ILE A 373 2.07 20.00 -31.77
N PHE A 374 2.04 18.66 -31.66
CA PHE A 374 1.26 17.82 -32.55
C PHE A 374 -0.23 18.17 -32.51
N LEU A 375 -0.80 18.33 -31.30
CA LEU A 375 -2.19 18.72 -31.14
C LEU A 375 -2.47 20.10 -31.78
N LYS A 376 -1.55 21.06 -31.59
CA LYS A 376 -1.71 22.41 -32.13
C LYS A 376 -1.68 22.45 -33.66
N GLU A 377 -0.80 21.66 -34.28
CA GLU A 377 -0.55 21.71 -35.73
C GLU A 377 -1.39 20.74 -36.54
N LYS A 378 -1.67 19.54 -36.02
CA LYS A 378 -2.27 18.44 -36.78
C LYS A 378 -3.71 18.12 -36.40
N CYS A 379 -4.10 18.38 -35.14
CA CYS A 379 -5.34 17.81 -34.61
C CYS A 379 -6.61 18.21 -35.39
N PHE A 380 -6.63 19.42 -35.96
CA PHE A 380 -7.77 19.93 -36.71
C PHE A 380 -7.35 20.52 -38.07
N GLN A 381 -6.26 20.02 -38.66
CA GLN A 381 -5.68 20.58 -39.89
C GLN A 381 -6.67 20.61 -41.09
N HIS A 382 -7.65 19.70 -41.10
CA HIS A 382 -8.67 19.58 -42.15
C HIS A 382 -10.06 20.05 -41.70
N SER A 383 -10.14 20.89 -40.66
CA SER A 383 -11.38 21.40 -40.07
C SER A 383 -11.33 22.93 -39.97
N PRO A 384 -12.48 23.63 -39.98
CA PRO A 384 -12.53 25.07 -39.64
C PRO A 384 -12.12 25.35 -38.18
N THR A 385 -12.14 24.34 -37.32
CA THR A 385 -11.72 24.45 -35.91
C THR A 385 -10.21 24.59 -35.82
N LYS A 386 -9.71 25.53 -35.01
CA LYS A 386 -8.28 25.70 -34.73
C LYS A 386 -8.01 25.54 -33.24
N VAL A 387 -6.85 24.98 -32.90
CA VAL A 387 -6.34 25.01 -31.53
C VAL A 387 -5.77 26.39 -31.25
N GLN A 388 -6.48 27.17 -30.43
CA GLN A 388 -6.06 28.52 -30.05
C GLN A 388 -4.85 28.47 -29.13
N LYS A 389 -4.92 27.63 -28.09
CA LYS A 389 -3.84 27.43 -27.11
C LYS A 389 -3.94 26.05 -26.46
N VAL A 390 -2.80 25.54 -25.99
CA VAL A 390 -2.71 24.30 -25.21
C VAL A 390 -2.06 24.63 -23.88
N VAL A 391 -2.72 24.29 -22.78
CA VAL A 391 -2.29 24.62 -21.42
C VAL A 391 -2.06 23.34 -20.65
N LYS A 392 -0.92 23.27 -19.96
CA LYS A 392 -0.63 22.19 -19.01
C LYS A 392 -1.20 22.55 -17.66
N GLY A 393 -1.99 21.66 -17.08
CA GLY A 393 -2.63 21.76 -15.77
C GLY A 393 -2.27 20.59 -14.85
N GLY A 394 -3.07 20.40 -13.81
CA GLY A 394 -2.89 19.32 -12.85
C GLY A 394 -1.62 19.45 -12.00
N SER A 395 -1.27 18.34 -11.32
CA SER A 395 -0.22 18.31 -10.30
C SER A 395 1.17 18.59 -10.87
N THR A 396 1.43 18.11 -12.09
CA THR A 396 2.73 18.27 -12.75
C THR A 396 2.99 19.74 -13.10
N ALA A 397 2.00 20.43 -13.67
CA ALA A 397 2.15 21.84 -14.02
C ALA A 397 2.20 22.77 -12.80
N LYS A 398 1.58 22.38 -11.68
CA LYS A 398 1.65 23.10 -10.40
C LYS A 398 2.95 22.83 -9.62
N GLY A 399 3.75 21.85 -10.03
CA GLY A 399 4.93 21.40 -9.30
C GLY A 399 4.61 20.67 -8.00
N THR A 400 3.45 19.99 -7.92
CA THR A 400 2.98 19.21 -6.75
C THR A 400 2.68 17.74 -7.11
N ALA A 401 3.26 17.25 -8.21
CA ALA A 401 3.18 15.84 -8.59
C ALA A 401 3.87 14.93 -7.58
N LEU A 402 3.24 13.79 -7.34
CA LEU A 402 3.76 12.60 -6.67
C LEU A 402 4.39 11.63 -7.67
N LYS A 403 5.33 10.81 -7.20
CA LYS A 403 6.07 9.79 -7.95
C LYS A 403 5.18 8.80 -8.73
N SER A 404 3.97 8.57 -8.23
CA SER A 404 3.02 7.61 -8.80
C SER A 404 1.56 8.02 -8.55
N GLY A 405 0.71 7.71 -9.54
CA GLY A 405 -0.73 8.03 -9.56
C GLY A 405 -1.02 9.54 -9.51
N SER A 406 -0.13 10.36 -10.06
CA SER A 406 -0.35 11.80 -10.19
C SER A 406 -1.13 12.10 -11.44
N ASP A 407 -2.14 12.95 -11.28
CA ASP A 407 -2.95 13.45 -12.37
C ASP A 407 -2.31 14.74 -12.91
N ALA A 408 -2.15 14.79 -14.23
CA ALA A 408 -1.76 15.96 -15.00
C ALA A 408 -2.82 16.25 -16.06
N ASP A 409 -3.00 17.51 -16.41
CA ASP A 409 -4.03 17.89 -17.39
C ASP A 409 -3.39 18.52 -18.63
N ILE A 410 -3.92 18.22 -19.81
CA ILE A 410 -3.66 18.93 -21.06
C ILE A 410 -4.99 19.55 -21.50
N ILE A 411 -5.09 20.87 -21.35
CA ILE A 411 -6.28 21.62 -21.73
C ILE A 411 -6.11 22.16 -23.15
N VAL A 412 -7.00 21.78 -24.04
CA VAL A 412 -6.97 22.19 -25.46
C VAL A 412 -8.07 23.21 -25.69
N PHE A 413 -7.69 24.47 -25.90
CA PHE A 413 -8.62 25.55 -26.18
C PHE A 413 -8.87 25.67 -27.68
N LEU A 414 -10.14 25.68 -28.08
CA LEU A 414 -10.55 25.51 -29.47
C LEU A 414 -11.39 26.70 -29.94
N SER A 415 -11.18 27.11 -31.19
CA SER A 415 -11.90 28.25 -31.78
C SER A 415 -13.37 27.96 -32.10
N SER A 416 -13.79 26.69 -32.15
CA SER A 416 -15.20 26.32 -32.33
C SER A 416 -16.01 26.46 -31.04
N LEU A 417 -15.34 26.47 -29.88
CA LEU A 417 -15.99 26.63 -28.59
C LEU A 417 -16.12 28.12 -28.29
N ASN A 418 -17.35 28.65 -28.42
CA ASN A 418 -17.62 30.09 -28.30
C ASN A 418 -18.16 30.50 -26.93
N ASN A 419 -18.67 29.54 -26.15
CA ASN A 419 -19.19 29.76 -24.81
C ASN A 419 -19.16 28.46 -23.98
N TYR A 420 -19.45 28.56 -22.68
CA TYR A 420 -19.52 27.42 -21.78
C TYR A 420 -20.48 26.31 -22.27
N THR A 421 -21.64 26.67 -22.82
CA THR A 421 -22.62 25.69 -23.31
C THR A 421 -22.10 24.88 -24.49
N SER A 422 -21.41 25.52 -25.45
CA SER A 422 -20.79 24.83 -26.59
C SER A 422 -19.74 23.80 -26.14
N GLN A 423 -18.96 24.10 -25.09
CA GLN A 423 -18.00 23.14 -24.53
C GLN A 423 -18.70 21.89 -24.00
N LYS A 424 -19.90 22.01 -23.42
CA LYS A 424 -20.65 20.85 -22.92
C LYS A 424 -21.20 20.01 -24.08
N THR A 425 -21.75 20.65 -25.10
CA THR A 425 -22.44 19.97 -26.21
C THR A 425 -21.46 19.33 -27.22
N GLU A 426 -20.35 19.99 -27.53
CA GLU A 426 -19.40 19.52 -28.55
C GLU A 426 -18.28 18.62 -28.01
N ARG A 427 -18.15 18.51 -26.68
CA ARG A 427 -17.04 17.83 -25.99
C ARG A 427 -16.70 16.47 -26.58
N TRP A 428 -17.72 15.65 -26.82
CA TRP A 428 -17.54 14.27 -27.24
C TRP A 428 -16.93 14.18 -28.65
N ARG A 429 -17.37 15.04 -29.58
CA ARG A 429 -16.89 15.06 -30.98
C ARG A 429 -15.42 15.45 -31.01
N ILE A 430 -15.08 16.48 -30.23
CA ILE A 430 -13.72 16.99 -30.10
C ILE A 430 -12.80 15.93 -29.48
N ILE A 431 -13.21 15.28 -28.38
CA ILE A 431 -12.43 14.22 -27.74
C ILE A 431 -12.17 13.05 -28.69
N LYS A 432 -13.16 12.68 -29.51
CA LYS A 432 -12.98 11.62 -30.51
C LYS A 432 -11.90 11.98 -31.53
N GLU A 433 -11.87 13.22 -32.01
CA GLU A 433 -10.82 13.66 -32.93
C GLU A 433 -9.46 13.73 -32.23
N ILE A 434 -9.38 14.31 -31.03
CA ILE A 434 -8.13 14.36 -30.25
C ILE A 434 -7.57 12.95 -30.04
N ARG A 435 -8.41 11.95 -29.73
CA ARG A 435 -7.98 10.55 -29.59
C ARG A 435 -7.31 10.02 -30.85
N LYS A 436 -7.98 10.15 -32.01
CA LYS A 436 -7.44 9.72 -33.31
C LYS A 436 -6.07 10.35 -33.57
N GLN A 437 -5.91 11.62 -33.20
CA GLN A 437 -4.69 12.39 -33.43
C GLN A 437 -3.59 12.02 -32.42
N LEU A 438 -3.92 11.69 -31.17
CA LEU A 438 -2.95 11.13 -30.23
C LEU A 438 -2.47 9.74 -30.66
N GLU A 439 -3.35 8.89 -31.17
CA GLU A 439 -2.99 7.57 -31.72
C GLU A 439 -2.08 7.70 -32.96
N ALA A 440 -2.27 8.74 -33.78
CA ALA A 440 -1.34 9.08 -34.87
C ALA A 440 0.01 9.58 -34.32
N CYS A 441 -0.01 10.51 -33.36
CA CYS A 441 1.19 11.03 -32.71
C CYS A 441 2.04 9.91 -32.09
N GLN A 442 1.41 8.94 -31.43
CA GLN A 442 2.06 7.79 -30.82
C GLN A 442 2.77 6.89 -31.85
N ARG A 443 2.24 6.80 -33.10
CA ARG A 443 2.84 6.03 -34.19
C ARG A 443 3.93 6.81 -34.94
N GLU A 444 3.76 8.11 -35.09
CA GLU A 444 4.62 8.97 -35.91
C GLU A 444 5.82 9.57 -35.17
N LYS A 445 5.78 9.62 -33.83
CA LYS A 445 6.79 10.26 -33.01
C LYS A 445 7.46 9.26 -32.07
N GLU A 446 8.75 9.48 -31.85
CA GLU A 446 9.51 8.74 -30.86
C GLU A 446 9.46 9.42 -29.50
N PHE A 447 9.33 8.62 -28.44
CA PHE A 447 9.24 9.09 -27.06
C PHE A 447 10.27 8.38 -26.18
N GLU A 448 10.99 9.14 -25.35
CA GLU A 448 11.89 8.61 -24.31
C GLU A 448 11.11 7.84 -23.22
N VAL A 449 9.80 8.05 -23.13
CA VAL A 449 8.87 7.38 -22.21
C VAL A 449 7.99 6.37 -22.95
N LYS A 450 7.43 5.41 -22.23
CA LYS A 450 6.36 4.56 -22.76
C LYS A 450 5.05 5.35 -22.73
N PHE A 451 4.44 5.55 -23.90
CA PHE A 451 3.18 6.26 -24.06
C PHE A 451 2.05 5.23 -24.25
N GLU A 452 1.05 5.24 -23.37
CA GLU A 452 -0.10 4.32 -23.40
C GLU A 452 -1.41 5.11 -23.36
N ILE A 453 -2.22 5.03 -24.41
CA ILE A 453 -3.54 5.69 -24.48
C ILE A 453 -4.59 4.77 -23.86
N SER A 454 -5.49 5.31 -23.04
CA SER A 454 -6.55 4.52 -22.41
C SER A 454 -7.56 4.00 -23.44
N GLU A 455 -7.80 2.69 -23.42
CA GLU A 455 -8.83 2.05 -24.25
C GLU A 455 -10.24 2.51 -23.88
N ARG A 456 -10.47 2.88 -22.61
CA ARG A 456 -11.79 3.31 -22.11
C ARG A 456 -12.29 4.51 -22.90
N LYS A 457 -13.43 4.35 -23.56
CA LYS A 457 -14.12 5.43 -24.29
C LYS A 457 -15.00 6.21 -23.34
N ALA A 458 -14.46 7.24 -22.70
CA ALA A 458 -15.23 8.18 -21.90
C ALA A 458 -15.64 9.40 -22.76
N PRO A 459 -16.92 9.80 -22.77
CA PRO A 459 -17.38 10.92 -23.60
C PRO A 459 -16.91 12.28 -23.11
N ARG A 460 -16.40 12.37 -21.87
CA ARG A 460 -16.03 13.63 -21.20
C ARG A 460 -14.55 13.87 -21.02
N VAL A 461 -13.72 12.83 -21.08
CA VAL A 461 -12.27 12.92 -20.85
C VAL A 461 -11.53 11.91 -21.71
N LEU A 462 -10.37 12.28 -22.21
CA LEU A 462 -9.44 11.36 -22.86
C LEU A 462 -8.21 11.20 -21.97
N SER A 463 -7.97 9.99 -21.48
CA SER A 463 -6.86 9.72 -20.58
C SER A 463 -5.75 8.93 -21.28
N PHE A 464 -4.50 9.22 -20.93
CA PHE A 464 -3.33 8.44 -21.32
C PHE A 464 -2.28 8.46 -20.20
N SER A 465 -1.31 7.54 -20.25
CA SER A 465 -0.22 7.46 -19.27
C SER A 465 1.13 7.58 -19.96
N LEU A 466 2.05 8.32 -19.33
CA LEU A 466 3.47 8.32 -19.67
C LEU A 466 4.23 7.60 -18.56
N LYS A 467 4.94 6.53 -18.90
CA LYS A 467 5.67 5.67 -17.95
C LYS A 467 7.16 5.71 -18.23
N SER A 468 7.97 5.73 -17.18
CA SER A 468 9.41 5.58 -17.34
C SER A 468 9.73 4.20 -17.90
N ARG A 469 10.76 4.11 -18.73
CA ARG A 469 11.28 2.83 -19.24
C ARG A 469 12.20 2.14 -18.24
N GLU A 470 12.74 2.89 -17.29
CA GLU A 470 13.77 2.43 -16.34
C GLU A 470 13.28 2.44 -14.90
N LEU A 471 12.46 3.44 -14.54
CA LEU A 471 11.95 3.64 -13.19
C LEU A 471 10.52 3.12 -13.07
N ASN A 472 10.14 2.73 -11.85
CA ASN A 472 8.73 2.45 -11.53
C ASN A 472 7.93 3.74 -11.29
N GLU A 473 7.92 4.64 -12.27
CA GLU A 473 7.23 5.93 -12.20
C GLU A 473 6.29 6.12 -13.40
N SER A 474 5.12 6.71 -13.14
CA SER A 474 4.13 7.01 -14.16
C SER A 474 3.35 8.28 -13.83
N ILE A 475 2.95 8.99 -14.88
CA ILE A 475 2.05 10.13 -14.79
C ILE A 475 0.87 9.89 -15.70
N ASP A 476 -0.34 10.02 -15.14
CA ASP A 476 -1.59 9.89 -15.85
C ASP A 476 -2.05 11.28 -16.29
N PHE A 477 -2.41 11.39 -17.55
CA PHE A 477 -2.80 12.64 -18.21
C PHE A 477 -4.25 12.58 -18.65
N ASP A 478 -5.01 13.61 -18.31
CA ASP A 478 -6.33 13.87 -18.87
C ASP A 478 -6.25 14.99 -19.91
N VAL A 479 -6.77 14.74 -21.10
CA VAL A 479 -6.90 15.71 -22.19
C VAL A 479 -8.33 16.20 -22.25
N LEU A 480 -8.50 17.50 -22.04
CA LEU A 480 -9.80 18.13 -21.85
C LEU A 480 -9.95 19.34 -22.78
N PRO A 481 -10.97 19.36 -23.65
CA PRO A 481 -11.24 20.55 -24.44
C PRO A 481 -11.93 21.63 -23.59
N ALA A 482 -11.58 22.89 -23.81
CA ALA A 482 -12.12 24.01 -23.06
C ALA A 482 -12.44 25.23 -23.94
N PHE A 483 -13.47 25.96 -23.55
CA PHE A 483 -13.75 27.31 -24.05
C PHE A 483 -12.72 28.29 -23.49
N ASN A 484 -12.17 29.17 -24.33
CA ASN A 484 -11.20 30.17 -23.91
C ASN A 484 -11.85 31.39 -23.23
N ALA A 485 -12.45 31.15 -22.07
CA ALA A 485 -13.15 32.17 -21.29
C ALA A 485 -12.25 33.36 -20.88
N LEU A 486 -10.94 33.12 -20.72
CA LEU A 486 -9.98 34.14 -20.29
C LEU A 486 -9.41 34.97 -21.44
N GLY A 487 -9.62 34.57 -22.69
CA GLY A 487 -9.01 35.22 -23.85
C GLY A 487 -7.47 35.26 -23.77
N GLN A 488 -6.89 36.45 -24.01
CA GLN A 488 -5.48 36.74 -23.82
C GLN A 488 -5.27 37.29 -22.41
N LEU A 489 -4.65 36.48 -21.54
CA LEU A 489 -4.39 36.87 -20.16
C LEU A 489 -3.09 37.67 -20.08
N ASN A 490 -3.16 38.91 -19.59
CA ASN A 490 -1.97 39.69 -19.26
C ASN A 490 -1.39 39.20 -17.92
N SER A 491 -0.07 39.10 -17.83
CA SER A 491 0.59 38.62 -16.61
C SER A 491 0.27 39.53 -15.43
N GLY A 492 -0.28 38.98 -14.35
CA GLY A 492 -0.56 39.69 -13.10
C GLY A 492 -1.90 40.44 -13.02
N SER A 493 -2.70 40.49 -14.09
CA SER A 493 -4.04 41.12 -14.04
C SER A 493 -5.15 40.11 -13.73
N ALA A 494 -6.11 40.49 -12.90
CA ALA A 494 -7.33 39.72 -12.70
C ALA A 494 -8.13 39.63 -14.02
N PRO A 495 -8.83 38.51 -14.29
CA PRO A 495 -9.74 38.41 -15.41
C PRO A 495 -10.86 39.45 -15.35
N SER A 496 -11.42 39.79 -16.52
CA SER A 496 -12.59 40.66 -16.60
C SER A 496 -13.76 40.08 -15.77
N PRO A 497 -14.44 40.90 -14.95
CA PRO A 497 -15.60 40.45 -14.16
C PRO A 497 -16.71 39.79 -15.01
N ARG A 498 -16.83 40.21 -16.28
CA ARG A 498 -17.80 39.64 -17.24
C ARG A 498 -17.67 38.12 -17.37
N VAL A 499 -16.44 37.60 -17.35
CA VAL A 499 -16.16 36.16 -17.46
C VAL A 499 -16.84 35.37 -16.34
N TYR A 500 -16.80 35.90 -15.12
CA TYR A 500 -17.43 35.28 -13.95
C TYR A 500 -18.94 35.56 -13.90
N ALA A 501 -19.39 36.76 -14.29
CA ALA A 501 -20.81 37.08 -14.35
C ALA A 501 -21.56 36.14 -15.31
N GLU A 502 -21.02 35.88 -16.50
CA GLU A 502 -21.58 34.93 -17.47
C GLU A 502 -21.62 33.50 -16.91
N LEU A 503 -20.54 33.07 -16.24
CA LEU A 503 -20.48 31.76 -15.59
C LEU A 503 -21.54 31.63 -14.47
N ILE A 504 -21.69 32.67 -13.64
CA ILE A 504 -22.66 32.72 -12.55
C ILE A 504 -24.08 32.70 -13.10
N GLN A 505 -24.36 33.45 -14.16
CA GLN A 505 -25.66 33.47 -14.83
C GLN A 505 -26.00 32.07 -15.34
N LEU A 506 -25.06 31.40 -16.02
CA LEU A 506 -25.25 30.03 -16.48
C LEU A 506 -25.47 29.04 -15.32
N TYR A 507 -24.72 29.19 -14.23
CA TYR A 507 -24.89 28.35 -13.03
C TYR A 507 -26.26 28.53 -12.39
N LYS A 508 -26.83 29.75 -12.40
CA LYS A 508 -28.18 30.03 -11.88
C LYS A 508 -29.28 29.56 -12.84
N SER A 509 -29.04 29.61 -14.14
CA SER A 509 -30.07 29.33 -15.17
C SER A 509 -30.07 27.89 -15.68
N SER A 510 -29.17 27.02 -15.20
CA SER A 510 -29.06 25.64 -15.66
C SER A 510 -28.78 24.69 -14.50
N ASP A 511 -29.08 23.39 -14.69
CA ASP A 511 -28.66 22.32 -13.77
C ASP A 511 -27.16 22.01 -13.88
N ALA A 512 -26.32 22.99 -14.19
CA ALA A 512 -24.88 22.80 -14.27
C ALA A 512 -24.29 22.54 -12.88
N LEU A 513 -23.62 21.40 -12.73
CA LEU A 513 -22.91 21.05 -11.51
C LEU A 513 -21.75 22.03 -11.27
N GLY A 514 -21.53 22.38 -10.00
CA GLY A 514 -20.39 23.20 -9.60
C GLY A 514 -19.08 22.56 -10.09
N GLY A 515 -18.25 23.35 -10.78
CA GLY A 515 -16.94 22.90 -11.30
C GLY A 515 -16.95 22.32 -12.72
N GLU A 516 -18.10 22.21 -13.39
CA GLU A 516 -18.22 21.69 -14.78
C GLU A 516 -17.30 22.40 -15.78
N PHE A 517 -17.06 23.71 -15.58
CA PHE A 517 -16.24 24.55 -16.46
C PHE A 517 -14.88 24.91 -15.83
N SER A 518 -14.43 24.17 -14.81
CA SER A 518 -13.16 24.43 -14.13
C SER A 518 -11.96 24.42 -15.09
N THR A 519 -12.02 23.63 -16.17
CA THR A 519 -10.99 23.55 -17.22
C THR A 519 -10.74 24.88 -17.94
N CYS A 520 -11.73 25.76 -18.03
CA CYS A 520 -11.58 27.10 -18.61
C CYS A 520 -10.63 27.98 -17.78
N PHE A 521 -10.48 27.67 -16.49
CA PHE A 521 -9.73 28.47 -15.51
C PHE A 521 -8.43 27.80 -15.06
N THR A 522 -8.00 26.73 -15.73
CA THR A 522 -6.81 25.95 -15.35
C THR A 522 -5.53 26.80 -15.26
N GLU A 523 -5.38 27.83 -16.09
CA GLU A 523 -4.23 28.74 -16.01
C GLU A 523 -4.16 29.48 -14.68
N LEU A 524 -5.30 30.00 -14.20
CA LEU A 524 -5.39 30.69 -12.92
C LEU A 524 -5.12 29.73 -11.76
N GLN A 525 -5.69 28.53 -11.81
CA GLN A 525 -5.47 27.49 -10.80
C GLN A 525 -4.01 27.05 -10.74
N ARG A 526 -3.37 26.88 -11.91
CA ARG A 526 -1.95 26.54 -12.01
C ARG A 526 -1.10 27.66 -11.41
N ASN A 527 -1.26 28.89 -11.89
CA ASN A 527 -0.42 30.03 -11.51
C ASN A 527 -0.55 30.34 -10.00
N PHE A 528 -1.74 30.14 -9.41
CA PHE A 528 -1.97 30.32 -7.97
C PHE A 528 -1.13 29.37 -7.11
N VAL A 529 -0.92 28.12 -7.55
CA VAL A 529 -0.12 27.13 -6.82
C VAL A 529 1.36 27.21 -7.21
N ASP A 530 1.66 27.44 -8.48
CA ASP A 530 3.03 27.44 -9.00
C ASP A 530 3.90 28.54 -8.38
N SER A 531 3.29 29.72 -8.14
CA SER A 531 3.92 30.87 -7.47
C SER A 531 4.29 30.62 -6.01
N ARG A 532 3.88 29.49 -5.41
CA ARG A 532 4.15 29.21 -3.99
C ARG A 532 5.54 28.60 -3.79
N PRO A 533 6.17 28.84 -2.61
CA PRO A 533 7.50 28.31 -2.32
C PRO A 533 7.58 26.79 -2.48
N THR A 534 8.75 26.29 -2.89
CA THR A 534 9.00 24.86 -3.07
C THR A 534 8.66 24.05 -1.82
N LYS A 535 8.92 24.61 -0.63
CA LYS A 535 8.59 23.97 0.67
C LYS A 535 7.07 23.75 0.85
N VAL A 536 6.24 24.71 0.46
CA VAL A 536 4.77 24.57 0.46
C VAL A 536 4.34 23.48 -0.53
N LYS A 537 4.97 23.45 -1.72
CA LYS A 537 4.71 22.39 -2.72
C LYS A 537 5.09 21.00 -2.20
N SER A 538 6.15 20.88 -1.39
CA SER A 538 6.51 19.65 -0.68
C SER A 538 5.47 19.26 0.38
N LEU A 539 4.97 20.20 1.18
CA LEU A 539 3.89 19.94 2.13
C LEU A 539 2.60 19.48 1.41
N ILE A 540 2.25 20.09 0.27
CA ILE A 540 1.11 19.65 -0.55
C ILE A 540 1.28 18.20 -1.01
N ARG A 541 2.49 17.77 -1.40
CA ARG A 541 2.75 16.36 -1.73
C ARG A 541 2.47 15.44 -0.55
N LEU A 542 2.92 15.82 0.65
CA LEU A 542 2.69 15.06 1.87
C LEU A 542 1.20 14.90 2.18
N VAL A 543 0.45 15.99 2.14
CA VAL A 543 -1.01 16.01 2.34
C VAL A 543 -1.73 15.18 1.27
N LYS A 544 -1.32 15.27 0.00
CA LYS A 544 -1.88 14.44 -1.08
C LYS A 544 -1.58 12.97 -0.89
N HIS A 545 -0.38 12.62 -0.44
CA HIS A 545 -0.03 11.24 -0.12
C HIS A 545 -0.91 10.70 1.01
N TRP A 546 -1.01 11.43 2.12
CA TRP A 546 -1.90 11.09 3.23
C TRP A 546 -3.36 10.93 2.79
N TYR A 547 -3.86 11.84 1.97
CA TYR A 547 -5.22 11.81 1.43
C TYR A 547 -5.46 10.54 0.59
N LYS A 548 -4.52 10.16 -0.28
CA LYS A 548 -4.60 8.89 -1.05
C LYS A 548 -4.66 7.66 -0.15
N GLN A 549 -3.91 7.66 0.97
CA GLN A 549 -3.99 6.56 1.95
C GLN A 549 -5.37 6.49 2.60
N CYS A 550 -5.98 7.65 2.90
CA CYS A 550 -7.34 7.73 3.41
C CYS A 550 -8.36 7.23 2.37
N GLU A 551 -8.25 7.66 1.10
CA GLU A 551 -9.11 7.19 0.00
C GLU A 551 -9.14 5.66 -0.08
N ARG A 552 -7.98 4.99 -0.03
CA ARG A 552 -7.90 3.52 -0.07
C ARG A 552 -8.70 2.85 1.05
N LYS A 553 -8.64 3.39 2.27
CA LYS A 553 -9.35 2.85 3.44
C LYS A 553 -10.84 3.23 3.47
N LEU A 554 -11.20 4.39 2.93
CA LEU A 554 -12.52 5.00 3.09
C LEU A 554 -13.42 4.93 1.84
N LYS A 555 -12.91 4.45 0.69
CA LYS A 555 -13.67 4.37 -0.58
C LYS A 555 -15.05 3.71 -0.50
N LYS A 556 -15.32 2.89 0.53
CA LYS A 556 -16.63 2.26 0.78
C LYS A 556 -17.59 3.10 1.65
N LYS A 557 -17.15 4.21 2.25
CA LYS A 557 -17.87 4.95 3.31
C LYS A 557 -18.40 6.34 2.90
N GLY A 558 -18.20 6.78 1.66
CA GLY A 558 -18.74 8.05 1.15
C GLY A 558 -17.80 8.79 0.21
N SER A 559 -18.21 9.99 -0.22
CA SER A 559 -17.39 10.87 -1.06
C SER A 559 -16.43 11.70 -0.21
N LEU A 560 -15.17 11.75 -0.64
CA LEU A 560 -14.12 12.58 -0.05
C LEU A 560 -14.03 13.94 -0.79
N PRO A 561 -13.53 15.01 -0.15
CA PRO A 561 -13.42 16.31 -0.78
C PRO A 561 -12.47 16.27 -2.00
N PRO A 562 -12.66 17.13 -3.01
CA PRO A 562 -11.75 17.19 -4.16
C PRO A 562 -10.31 17.42 -3.72
N LYS A 563 -9.34 16.74 -4.35
CA LYS A 563 -7.90 16.87 -4.06
C LYS A 563 -7.43 18.34 -4.05
N TYR A 564 -7.95 19.16 -4.96
CA TYR A 564 -7.62 20.58 -5.05
C TYR A 564 -8.02 21.38 -3.80
N ALA A 565 -9.10 21.01 -3.10
CA ALA A 565 -9.50 21.66 -1.86
C ALA A 565 -8.44 21.49 -0.77
N LEU A 566 -7.76 20.34 -0.70
CA LEU A 566 -6.66 20.11 0.24
C LEU A 566 -5.39 20.85 -0.16
N GLU A 567 -5.11 21.01 -1.46
CA GLU A 567 -4.02 21.88 -1.92
C GLU A 567 -4.25 23.32 -1.44
N LEU A 568 -5.49 23.83 -1.62
CA LEU A 568 -5.88 25.16 -1.15
C LEU A 568 -5.83 25.29 0.38
N LEU A 569 -6.33 24.30 1.12
CA LEU A 569 -6.28 24.30 2.59
C LEU A 569 -4.84 24.32 3.10
N THR A 570 -3.93 23.61 2.42
CA THR A 570 -2.49 23.62 2.74
C THR A 570 -1.88 25.00 2.51
N ILE A 571 -2.22 25.66 1.41
CA ILE A 571 -1.77 27.03 1.12
C ILE A 571 -2.32 28.00 2.16
N TYR A 572 -3.60 27.88 2.52
CA TYR A 572 -4.23 28.70 3.55
C TYR A 572 -3.56 28.54 4.92
N ALA A 573 -3.31 27.29 5.35
CA ALA A 573 -2.62 26.99 6.60
C ALA A 573 -1.24 27.66 6.66
N TRP A 574 -0.49 27.60 5.55
CA TRP A 574 0.80 28.26 5.44
C TRP A 574 0.69 29.79 5.45
N GLU A 575 -0.23 30.37 4.66
CA GLU A 575 -0.43 31.83 4.57
C GLU A 575 -0.91 32.46 5.89
N ARG A 576 -1.72 31.74 6.67
CA ARG A 576 -2.22 32.21 7.98
C ARG A 576 -1.33 31.81 9.16
N GLY A 577 -0.45 30.83 8.95
CA GLY A 577 0.58 30.43 9.91
C GLY A 577 1.85 31.22 9.70
N SER A 578 2.93 30.55 9.29
CA SER A 578 4.25 31.16 9.22
C SER A 578 4.45 32.12 8.05
N GLY A 579 3.80 31.89 6.89
CA GLY A 579 4.05 32.61 5.64
C GLY A 579 5.49 32.49 5.11
N ALA A 580 6.36 31.73 5.78
CA ALA A 580 7.79 31.69 5.53
C ALA A 580 8.13 30.74 4.35
N THR A 581 9.21 31.05 3.62
CA THR A 581 9.68 30.18 2.53
C THR A 581 10.30 28.87 3.03
N GLN A 582 10.71 28.84 4.30
CA GLN A 582 11.20 27.67 5.04
C GLN A 582 10.39 27.54 6.35
N PHE A 583 10.00 26.33 6.69
CA PHE A 583 9.25 26.01 7.92
C PHE A 583 9.40 24.52 8.24
N ASP A 584 9.04 24.12 9.46
CA ASP A 584 9.04 22.70 9.84
C ASP A 584 7.88 21.95 9.17
N THR A 585 8.21 20.90 8.41
CA THR A 585 7.21 20.15 7.64
C THR A 585 6.23 19.41 8.55
N ALA A 586 6.64 18.97 9.74
CA ALA A 586 5.76 18.27 10.67
C ALA A 586 4.72 19.23 11.26
N GLU A 587 5.14 20.42 11.71
CA GLU A 587 4.26 21.47 12.19
C GLU A 587 3.26 21.91 11.10
N GLY A 588 3.74 22.14 9.89
CA GLY A 588 2.88 22.48 8.75
C GLY A 588 1.85 21.39 8.45
N PHE A 589 2.27 20.12 8.50
CA PHE A 589 1.37 18.99 8.26
C PHE A 589 0.32 18.83 9.37
N LEU A 590 0.73 18.92 10.63
CA LEU A 590 -0.17 18.90 11.78
C LEU A 590 -1.20 20.03 11.72
N THR A 591 -0.80 21.23 11.32
CA THR A 591 -1.70 22.38 11.17
C THR A 591 -2.79 22.09 10.13
N VAL A 592 -2.43 21.51 8.99
CA VAL A 592 -3.41 21.12 7.97
C VAL A 592 -4.37 20.05 8.50
N LEU A 593 -3.86 19.04 9.22
CA LEU A 593 -4.70 18.00 9.81
C LEU A 593 -5.65 18.56 10.88
N ASP A 594 -5.19 19.48 11.73
CA ASP A 594 -6.04 20.17 12.72
C ASP A 594 -7.18 20.94 12.04
N LEU A 595 -6.89 21.67 10.96
CA LEU A 595 -7.93 22.35 10.17
C LEU A 595 -8.95 21.38 9.58
N VAL A 596 -8.52 20.19 9.14
CA VAL A 596 -9.42 19.14 8.66
C VAL A 596 -10.33 18.64 9.77
N THR A 597 -9.85 18.50 11.02
CA THR A 597 -10.72 18.13 12.15
C THR A 597 -11.78 19.19 12.45
N LYS A 598 -11.48 20.46 12.15
CA LYS A 598 -12.36 21.62 12.32
C LYS A 598 -13.12 21.99 11.04
N TYR A 599 -13.36 21.02 10.13
CA TYR A 599 -13.94 21.29 8.80
C TYR A 599 -15.26 22.09 8.83
N GLN A 600 -16.07 21.96 9.88
CA GLN A 600 -17.32 22.71 10.05
C GLN A 600 -17.11 24.22 10.28
N GLN A 601 -15.88 24.65 10.53
CA GLN A 601 -15.52 26.06 10.72
C GLN A 601 -14.86 26.65 9.47
N LEU A 602 -14.53 25.81 8.47
CA LEU A 602 -13.81 26.25 7.28
C LEU A 602 -14.71 27.09 6.36
N CYS A 603 -14.30 28.34 6.16
CA CYS A 603 -14.77 29.21 5.09
C CYS A 603 -13.53 29.92 4.53
N VAL A 604 -12.95 29.35 3.47
CA VAL A 604 -11.67 29.77 2.92
C VAL A 604 -11.86 30.20 1.48
N PHE A 605 -11.41 31.41 1.16
CA PHE A 605 -11.45 31.98 -0.19
C PHE A 605 -10.34 33.02 -0.36
N TRP A 606 -10.08 33.37 -1.62
CA TRP A 606 -9.12 34.41 -2.01
C TRP A 606 -9.78 35.34 -3.02
N THR A 607 -9.39 36.61 -3.01
CA THR A 607 -9.90 37.63 -3.94
C THR A 607 -8.87 38.03 -4.99
N ILE A 608 -8.00 37.09 -5.38
CA ILE A 608 -6.89 37.36 -6.32
C ILE A 608 -7.39 37.42 -7.77
N ASN A 609 -8.29 36.50 -8.14
CA ASN A 609 -8.81 36.40 -9.51
C ASN A 609 -10.22 36.99 -9.65
N TYR A 610 -10.85 37.38 -8.54
CA TYR A 610 -12.18 37.98 -8.51
C TYR A 610 -12.31 38.84 -7.24
N SER A 611 -13.14 39.88 -7.27
CA SER A 611 -13.33 40.83 -6.16
C SER A 611 -14.81 41.01 -5.81
N PHE A 612 -15.08 41.75 -4.74
CA PHE A 612 -16.44 42.16 -4.35
C PHE A 612 -16.90 43.48 -5.01
N GLU A 613 -16.10 44.02 -5.93
CA GLU A 613 -16.41 45.29 -6.61
C GLU A 613 -17.57 45.11 -7.58
N ASP A 614 -17.54 44.04 -8.39
CA ASP A 614 -18.65 43.67 -9.26
C ASP A 614 -19.83 43.13 -8.44
N GLU A 615 -21.02 43.70 -8.67
CA GLU A 615 -22.22 43.37 -7.92
C GLU A 615 -22.69 41.92 -8.11
N THR A 616 -22.58 41.38 -9.33
CA THR A 616 -23.00 40.01 -9.63
C THR A 616 -22.12 39.02 -8.88
N ILE A 617 -20.81 39.25 -8.92
CA ILE A 617 -19.81 38.43 -8.21
C ILE A 617 -19.99 38.56 -6.69
N ARG A 618 -20.10 39.79 -6.16
CA ARG A 618 -20.30 40.04 -4.72
C ARG A 618 -21.51 39.29 -4.17
N ASN A 619 -22.67 39.45 -4.81
CA ASN A 619 -23.90 38.81 -4.37
C ASN A 619 -23.78 37.27 -4.40
N PHE A 620 -23.11 36.73 -5.42
CA PHE A 620 -22.83 35.31 -5.51
C PHE A 620 -21.91 34.82 -4.39
N LEU A 621 -20.79 35.51 -4.13
CA LEU A 621 -19.83 35.14 -3.09
C LEU A 621 -20.46 35.17 -1.70
N LEU A 622 -21.21 36.22 -1.37
CA LEU A 622 -21.93 36.32 -0.09
C LEU A 622 -22.90 35.16 0.09
N THR A 623 -23.63 34.79 -0.98
CA THR A 623 -24.51 33.62 -0.97
C THR A 623 -23.73 32.33 -0.72
N GLN A 624 -22.56 32.15 -1.35
CA GLN A 624 -21.71 30.96 -1.11
C GLN A 624 -21.21 30.89 0.33
N MET A 625 -20.80 32.03 0.92
CA MET A 625 -20.29 32.10 2.29
C MET A 625 -21.37 31.82 3.35
N GLN A 626 -22.64 32.13 3.04
CA GLN A 626 -23.79 31.88 3.91
C GLN A 626 -24.36 30.46 3.80
N ARG A 627 -23.90 29.63 2.84
CA ARG A 627 -24.37 28.25 2.71
C ARG A 627 -24.17 27.49 4.02
N THR A 628 -25.19 26.70 4.39
CA THR A 628 -25.10 25.80 5.54
C THR A 628 -23.90 24.89 5.39
N ARG A 629 -22.99 24.98 6.35
CA ARG A 629 -21.79 24.16 6.42
C ARG A 629 -22.22 22.70 6.61
N CYS A 630 -21.48 21.75 6.01
CA CYS A 630 -21.87 20.34 5.92
C CYS A 630 -22.44 19.80 7.24
N PRO A 631 -23.75 19.46 7.30
CA PRO A 631 -24.33 18.87 8.49
C PRO A 631 -23.99 17.38 8.56
N ARG A 632 -23.38 16.99 9.69
CA ARG A 632 -23.04 15.64 10.18
C ARG A 632 -21.74 14.99 9.67
N PRO A 633 -20.86 14.54 10.59
CA PRO A 633 -19.89 13.49 10.28
C PRO A 633 -20.61 12.14 10.24
N TYR A 634 -20.29 11.30 9.24
CA TYR A 634 -20.17 9.86 9.54
C TYR A 634 -19.07 9.74 10.59
N PRO A 635 -19.20 8.90 11.64
CA PRO A 635 -18.19 8.77 12.67
C PRO A 635 -16.85 8.40 12.01
N LEU A 636 -15.99 9.42 11.87
CA LEU A 636 -14.57 9.25 11.67
C LEU A 636 -14.07 8.65 12.97
N LEU A 637 -14.10 7.31 13.05
CA LEU A 637 -13.21 6.59 13.95
C LEU A 637 -11.82 7.18 13.70
N LEU A 638 -11.28 7.80 14.75
CA LEU A 638 -9.91 8.27 14.83
C LEU A 638 -9.02 7.24 14.14
N ILE A 639 -8.41 7.63 13.03
CA ILE A 639 -7.47 6.78 12.30
C ILE A 639 -6.18 6.80 13.13
N THR A 640 -6.06 5.86 14.07
CA THR A 640 -4.80 5.46 14.70
C THR A 640 -4.04 4.49 13.81
#